data_AF-A0AAD7IFB2-F1
#
_entry.id   AF-A0AAD7IFB2-F1
#
_cell.length_a   1.000
_cell.length_b   1.000
_cell.length_c   1.000
_cell.angle_alpha   90.00
_cell.angle_beta   90.00
_cell.angle_gamma   90.00
#
_symmetry.space_group_name_H-M   'P 1'
#
loop_
_entity.id
_entity.type
_entity.pdbx_description
1 polymer ?
#
loop_
_entity_poly.entity_id
_entity_poly.type
_entity_poly.pdbx_seq_one_letter_code
_entity_poly.pdbx_strand_id
1 'polypeptide(L)'
;LILCQDNDSWDTGSGGAKATAMVTFGPGETPVKCRRARSCCKGCHACERIDPALRTAVRFELDPAALSMVLAAQVETHQREGNTPEENVATGNKCQGGPVMRAKPHGTSNDHQYFIACSGWMPKFKENHRTLTIPDHVNENLLAKVMAGQPLTDDPDKDTPPCSLIVHPHIGLKRRRCPHAHIVNGVQVQSRILNSPCPATRSIYVPIDSPIRKVLIVHNETGHNHPVPPLTKVTFELKDTWRECIEENRVLGATVSKIDNAQSTKTILGRKTPAEYAPALQNTRVKRDILHAAKRAKYPAGLDVAILPLLLADLKKPLDEHYIHKYITRPEDGGIIIITAVPYLLRLLDNPGVTSFDGDATFKRVEGEMNEWELSIFAKFVQRAASLVRAYINRASADFFEMLFDELQRVKIMITGKPLGIQKFVPGGNLLAVNFDMEPAQVIGFCRSVLKHSNPEYSGIPKDTPPDKIAPYFIKICWRHGKEPVNDFKSLVSAGNFDRLRDFVYIDSKEALDSFSAFVYEDFGLVVHLYSNSCSTELRLLDWWRHKEMHEWIIPCIVKSQSFIPADVWDCTPSMTNTNEAQHHWTNLQTGIKLSPVEALERAREVDERVSQEIQTSLRTGALINPNNYYVDRMGRSVQCHSSNSRRKRELREAADATHQLQLQIDVEAKKRRESTVLTKSLREQLKAAKGTSGKRGKSDKAGPLLSASSSGRVTTARGSSGKS
;
A
#
# COMPACT_ATOMS: atom_id res chain seq x y z
N LEU A 1 4.35 25.79 30.07
CA LEU A 1 4.68 26.74 28.98
C LEU A 1 6.19 27.03 28.94
N ILE A 2 6.76 27.72 29.94
CA ILE A 2 8.19 28.14 29.95
C ILE A 2 9.19 26.99 29.75
N LEU A 3 8.98 25.86 30.45
CA LEU A 3 9.86 24.69 30.32
C LEU A 3 9.90 24.10 28.92
N CYS A 4 8.92 24.38 28.05
CA CYS A 4 8.87 23.84 26.69
C CYS A 4 9.61 24.73 25.67
N GLN A 5 9.86 25.99 26.01
CA GLN A 5 10.53 26.98 25.15
C GLN A 5 12.06 26.98 25.31
N ASP A 6 12.54 26.57 26.49
CA ASP A 6 13.96 26.42 26.77
C ASP A 6 14.49 25.07 26.26
N ASN A 7 15.59 25.04 25.52
CA ASN A 7 16.17 23.78 24.99
C ASN A 7 16.85 22.92 26.05
N ASP A 8 17.20 23.50 27.21
CA ASP A 8 17.81 22.75 28.28
C ASP A 8 16.82 21.81 28.98
N SER A 9 17.35 20.71 29.51
CA SER A 9 16.57 19.69 30.19
C SER A 9 16.46 20.01 31.67
N TRP A 10 15.48 20.83 32.04
CA TRP A 10 15.20 21.16 33.44
C TRP A 10 14.38 20.09 34.14
N ASP A 11 14.79 19.68 35.34
CA ASP A 11 13.96 18.98 36.29
C ASP A 11 13.26 19.99 37.20
N THR A 12 11.95 19.93 37.29
CA THR A 12 11.15 20.81 38.15
C THR A 12 10.45 19.99 39.22
N GLY A 13 10.74 20.29 40.49
CA GLY A 13 9.85 19.89 41.57
C GLY A 13 8.54 20.68 41.46
N SER A 14 7.40 20.01 41.63
CA SER A 14 6.07 20.61 41.48
C SER A 14 5.74 21.70 42.52
N GLY A 15 6.66 21.99 43.46
CA GLY A 15 6.51 23.02 44.47
C GLY A 15 5.20 22.82 45.24
N GLY A 16 5.21 21.92 46.23
CA GLY A 16 4.04 21.70 47.08
C GLY A 16 3.50 23.02 47.67
N ALA A 17 2.25 23.01 48.15
CA ALA A 17 1.50 24.18 48.63
C ALA A 17 2.23 25.12 49.62
N LYS A 18 3.35 24.68 50.21
CA LYS A 18 4.18 25.40 51.17
C LYS A 18 5.28 26.30 50.55
N ALA A 19 5.48 26.34 49.22
CA ALA A 19 6.50 27.16 48.57
C ALA A 19 5.91 28.42 47.90
N THR A 20 5.43 29.38 48.68
CA THR A 20 4.96 30.69 48.16
C THR A 20 5.91 31.82 48.60
N ALA A 21 6.00 32.88 47.80
CA ALA A 21 6.82 34.06 48.07
C ALA A 21 6.10 35.33 47.58
N MET A 22 6.32 36.46 48.23
CA MET A 22 5.91 37.77 47.71
C MET A 22 6.98 38.25 46.73
N VAL A 23 6.58 38.63 45.51
CA VAL A 23 7.49 39.02 44.43
C VAL A 23 7.04 40.36 43.87
N THR A 24 7.99 41.29 43.75
CA THR A 24 7.82 42.55 43.04
C THR A 24 8.42 42.40 41.66
N PHE A 25 7.60 42.50 40.60
CA PHE A 25 8.05 42.25 39.22
C PHE A 25 8.78 43.43 38.57
N GLY A 26 8.59 44.65 39.09
CA GLY A 26 9.23 45.85 38.58
C GLY A 26 9.24 46.98 39.61
N PRO A 27 10.09 48.01 39.43
CA PRO A 27 10.12 49.17 40.32
C PRO A 27 8.74 49.83 40.43
N GLY A 28 8.26 50.06 41.66
CA GLY A 28 6.96 50.68 41.92
C GLY A 28 5.75 49.74 41.86
N GLU A 29 5.91 48.46 41.52
CA GLU A 29 4.80 47.50 41.54
C GLU A 29 4.53 46.98 42.96
N THR A 30 3.25 46.71 43.25
CA THR A 30 2.85 46.07 44.51
C THR A 30 3.32 44.61 44.55
N PRO A 31 3.87 44.11 45.67
CA PRO A 31 4.27 42.72 45.80
C PRO A 31 3.10 41.75 45.54
N VAL A 32 3.32 40.76 44.68
CA VAL A 32 2.32 39.74 44.32
C VAL A 32 2.69 38.40 44.95
N LYS A 33 1.68 37.67 45.44
CA LYS A 33 1.88 36.31 45.97
C LYS A 33 2.09 35.32 44.82
N CYS A 34 3.28 34.73 44.78
CA CYS A 34 3.69 33.78 43.74
C CYS A 34 3.96 32.40 44.32
N ARG A 35 3.64 31.36 43.54
CA ARG A 35 4.17 30.00 43.74
C ARG A 35 5.60 29.94 43.23
N ARG A 36 6.51 29.38 44.02
CA ARG A 36 7.93 29.20 43.68
C ARG A 36 8.19 27.77 43.25
N ALA A 37 8.67 27.58 42.02
CA ALA A 37 9.19 26.31 41.52
C ALA A 37 10.71 26.40 41.37
N ARG A 38 11.44 25.46 41.97
CA ARG A 38 12.89 25.34 41.77
C ARG A 38 13.16 24.30 40.69
N SER A 39 14.08 24.64 39.79
CA SER A 39 14.50 23.76 38.70
C SER A 39 16.01 23.56 38.73
N CYS A 40 16.46 22.33 38.48
CA CYS A 40 17.87 22.03 38.23
C CYS A 40 18.05 21.47 36.83
N CYS A 41 19.16 21.80 36.17
CA CYS A 41 19.46 21.23 34.85
C CYS A 41 19.91 19.77 34.99
N LYS A 42 19.39 18.88 34.14
CA LYS A 42 19.80 17.46 34.08
C LYS A 42 21.15 17.25 33.36
N GLY A 43 21.77 18.31 32.88
CA GLY A 43 23.04 18.28 32.18
C GLY A 43 22.96 17.64 30.80
N CYS A 44 23.95 16.83 30.44
CA CYS A 44 24.00 16.12 29.18
C CYS A 44 24.47 14.68 29.36
N HIS A 45 24.13 13.81 28.42
CA HIS A 45 24.71 12.48 28.33
C HIS A 45 25.73 12.45 27.20
N ALA A 46 26.88 11.84 27.42
CA ALA A 46 27.95 11.76 26.41
C ALA A 46 28.55 10.36 26.38
N CYS A 47 29.13 9.98 25.25
CA CYS A 47 29.96 8.78 25.19
C CYS A 47 31.12 8.91 26.21
N GLU A 48 31.49 7.81 26.88
CA GLU A 48 32.65 7.81 27.79
C GLU A 48 33.98 8.13 27.08
N ARG A 49 34.02 7.93 25.75
CA ARG A 49 35.15 8.22 24.87
C ARG A 49 35.00 9.54 24.12
N ILE A 50 34.12 10.44 24.58
CA ILE A 50 33.92 11.74 23.95
C ILE A 50 35.22 12.57 24.02
N ASP A 51 35.48 13.37 23.00
CA ASP A 51 36.48 14.44 23.09
C ASP A 51 36.13 15.37 24.28
N PRO A 52 37.03 15.53 25.27
CA PRO A 52 36.81 16.41 26.42
C PRO A 52 36.47 17.86 26.04
N ALA A 53 36.96 18.35 24.89
CA ALA A 53 36.70 19.70 24.39
C ALA A 53 35.23 19.90 23.97
N LEU A 54 34.55 18.84 23.54
CA LEU A 54 33.13 18.87 23.16
C LEU A 54 32.20 18.76 24.37
N ARG A 55 32.69 18.20 25.48
CA ARG A 55 31.87 17.91 26.67
C ARG A 55 31.66 19.11 27.57
N THR A 56 32.66 20.00 27.65
CA THR A 56 32.73 21.04 28.70
C THR A 56 32.52 22.42 28.08
N ALA A 57 31.52 23.15 28.55
CA ALA A 57 31.28 24.54 28.15
C ALA A 57 30.71 25.32 29.33
N VAL A 58 31.20 26.53 29.59
CA VAL A 58 30.63 27.43 30.62
C VAL A 58 29.71 28.43 29.93
N ARG A 59 28.40 28.33 30.15
CA ARG A 59 27.44 29.25 29.53
C ARG A 59 26.29 29.63 30.45
N PHE A 60 25.85 30.88 30.36
CA PHE A 60 24.64 31.38 31.03
C PHE A 60 23.45 31.46 30.07
N GLU A 61 23.73 31.61 28.78
CA GLU A 61 22.74 31.71 27.70
C GLU A 61 22.98 30.61 26.65
N LEU A 62 22.26 30.70 25.52
CA LEU A 62 22.57 29.88 24.36
C LEU A 62 23.94 30.26 23.82
N ASP A 63 24.81 29.26 23.60
CA ASP A 63 26.13 29.44 23.00
C ASP A 63 26.15 28.76 21.61
N PRO A 64 25.88 29.52 20.52
CA PRO A 64 25.86 28.98 19.17
C PRO A 64 27.22 28.47 18.70
N ALA A 65 28.33 29.00 19.22
CA ALA A 65 29.66 28.60 18.81
C ALA A 65 29.99 27.22 19.36
N ALA A 66 29.77 26.98 20.66
CA ALA A 66 29.94 25.66 21.26
C ALA A 66 29.00 24.61 20.61
N LEU A 67 27.75 24.98 20.30
CA LEU A 67 26.84 24.10 19.57
C LEU A 67 27.39 23.76 18.17
N SER A 68 27.90 24.76 17.44
CA SER A 68 28.44 24.54 16.09
C SER A 68 29.67 23.63 16.10
N MET A 69 30.53 23.72 17.12
CA MET A 69 31.67 22.81 17.30
C MET A 69 31.21 21.36 17.49
N VAL A 70 30.21 21.13 18.35
CA VAL A 70 29.63 19.79 18.55
C VAL A 70 29.03 19.26 17.26
N LEU A 71 28.30 20.08 16.51
CA LEU A 71 27.69 19.68 15.24
C LEU A 71 28.74 19.36 14.17
N ALA A 72 29.80 20.16 14.07
CA ALA A 72 30.90 19.91 13.13
C ALA A 72 31.61 18.58 13.43
N ALA A 73 31.92 18.32 14.71
CA ALA A 73 32.52 17.06 15.13
C ALA A 73 31.60 15.84 14.87
N GLN A 74 30.29 16.01 15.02
CA GLN A 74 29.31 14.97 14.67
C GLN A 74 29.23 14.72 13.18
N VAL A 75 29.27 15.76 12.35
CA VAL A 75 29.33 15.62 10.88
C VAL A 75 30.59 14.85 10.47
N GLU A 76 31.73 15.22 11.03
CA GLU A 76 33.00 14.53 10.77
C GLU A 76 32.97 13.07 11.21
N THR A 77 32.37 12.79 12.39
CA THR A 77 32.18 11.41 12.87
C THR A 77 31.32 10.60 11.91
N HIS A 78 30.19 11.14 11.45
CA HIS A 78 29.31 10.46 10.49
C HIS A 78 29.97 10.28 9.11
N GLN A 79 30.82 11.21 8.68
CA GLN A 79 31.57 11.06 7.42
C GLN A 79 32.62 9.97 7.49
N ARG A 80 33.16 9.68 8.68
CA ARG A 80 34.17 8.65 8.92
C ARG A 80 33.57 7.26 9.18
N GLU A 81 32.37 7.21 9.75
CA GLU A 81 31.70 5.97 10.18
C GLU A 81 31.58 4.95 9.03
N GLY A 82 32.19 3.77 9.21
CA GLY A 82 32.11 2.66 8.25
C GLY A 82 33.09 2.78 7.07
N ASN A 83 34.06 3.71 7.13
CA ASN A 83 35.08 3.84 6.09
C ASN A 83 36.22 2.83 6.22
N THR A 84 36.32 2.12 7.34
CA THR A 84 37.33 1.06 7.53
C THR A 84 36.67 -0.33 7.55
N PRO A 85 37.34 -1.36 7.02
CA PRO A 85 36.89 -2.75 7.15
C PRO A 85 36.63 -3.18 8.61
N GLU A 86 37.43 -2.66 9.54
CA GLU A 86 37.35 -2.95 10.97
C GLU A 86 36.08 -2.33 11.60
N GLU A 87 35.72 -1.08 11.24
CA GLU A 87 34.48 -0.44 11.72
C GLU A 87 33.21 -1.09 11.15
N ASN A 88 33.23 -1.49 9.87
CA ASN A 88 32.09 -2.14 9.20
C ASN A 88 31.68 -3.45 9.89
N VAL A 89 32.66 -4.16 10.43
CA VAL A 89 32.46 -5.43 11.14
C VAL A 89 31.99 -5.22 12.58
N ALA A 90 32.29 -4.07 13.18
CA ALA A 90 32.06 -3.76 14.60
C ALA A 90 30.59 -3.40 14.96
N THR A 91 29.60 -3.75 14.14
CA THR A 91 28.18 -3.42 14.39
C THR A 91 27.37 -4.66 14.80
N GLY A 92 26.85 -4.67 16.03
CA GLY A 92 26.21 -5.85 16.64
C GLY A 92 24.70 -5.69 16.90
N ASN A 93 23.91 -6.72 16.55
CA ASN A 93 22.46 -6.79 16.76
C ASN A 93 22.06 -7.60 18.01
N LYS A 94 20.86 -7.32 18.54
CA LYS A 94 20.30 -8.00 19.73
C LYS A 94 19.50 -9.26 19.38
N CYS A 95 19.81 -10.37 20.05
CA CYS A 95 19.03 -11.60 20.19
C CYS A 95 19.18 -12.10 21.64
N GLN A 96 18.29 -12.98 22.13
CA GLN A 96 18.40 -13.60 23.46
C GLN A 96 19.49 -14.69 23.53
N GLY A 97 19.92 -15.24 22.39
CA GLY A 97 21.15 -16.05 22.27
C GLY A 97 22.32 -15.21 21.77
N GLY A 98 23.55 -15.61 22.11
CA GLY A 98 24.77 -14.94 21.62
C GLY A 98 24.95 -15.14 20.11
N PRO A 99 25.39 -14.13 19.35
CA PRO A 99 25.69 -14.31 17.93
C PRO A 99 26.88 -15.27 17.76
N VAL A 100 26.78 -16.22 16.83
CA VAL A 100 27.84 -17.15 16.47
C VAL A 100 27.92 -17.28 14.95
N MET A 101 29.14 -17.37 14.42
CA MET A 101 29.34 -17.68 13.00
C MET A 101 29.12 -19.17 12.77
N ARG A 102 28.29 -19.52 11.79
CA ARG A 102 28.01 -20.89 11.37
C ARG A 102 28.29 -21.05 9.89
N ALA A 103 28.87 -22.18 9.50
CA ALA A 103 29.14 -22.48 8.10
C ALA A 103 27.83 -22.63 7.32
N LYS A 104 27.81 -22.12 6.08
CA LYS A 104 26.64 -22.28 5.19
C LYS A 104 26.50 -23.75 4.75
N PRO A 105 25.26 -24.30 4.68
CA PRO A 105 25.04 -25.70 4.29
C PRO A 105 25.49 -26.06 2.87
N HIS A 106 25.56 -25.08 1.97
CA HIS A 106 25.80 -25.29 0.52
C HIS A 106 27.15 -24.69 0.05
N GLY A 107 28.07 -24.38 0.96
CA GLY A 107 29.37 -23.79 0.64
C GLY A 107 29.35 -22.26 0.46
N THR A 108 30.41 -21.72 -0.16
CA THR A 108 30.64 -20.28 -0.36
C THR A 108 29.57 -19.66 -1.26
N SER A 109 28.99 -18.54 -0.84
CA SER A 109 28.08 -17.71 -1.65
C SER A 109 28.38 -16.24 -1.35
N ASN A 110 28.54 -15.45 -2.41
CA ASN A 110 29.01 -14.05 -2.35
C ASN A 110 30.32 -13.91 -1.55
N ASP A 111 31.32 -14.76 -1.82
CA ASP A 111 32.62 -14.79 -1.13
C ASP A 111 32.58 -14.97 0.40
N HIS A 112 31.43 -15.37 0.95
CA HIS A 112 31.23 -15.67 2.37
C HIS A 112 30.91 -17.15 2.59
N GLN A 113 31.68 -17.81 3.45
CA GLN A 113 31.52 -19.21 3.86
C GLN A 113 30.61 -19.38 5.08
N TYR A 114 30.39 -18.31 5.84
CA TYR A 114 29.67 -18.30 7.10
C TYR A 114 28.43 -17.38 7.03
N PHE A 115 27.54 -17.55 8.00
CA PHE A 115 26.46 -16.61 8.32
C PHE A 115 26.36 -16.47 9.84
N ILE A 116 25.72 -15.40 10.31
CA ILE A 116 25.53 -15.18 11.75
C ILE A 116 24.22 -15.86 12.17
N ALA A 117 24.29 -16.76 13.14
CA ALA A 117 23.14 -17.36 13.79
C ALA A 117 23.16 -17.04 15.29
N CYS A 118 22.04 -17.18 16.00
CA CYS A 118 22.11 -17.20 17.46
C CYS A 118 22.66 -18.55 17.96
N SER A 119 23.26 -18.56 19.15
CA SER A 119 23.90 -19.74 19.75
C SER A 119 22.99 -20.96 19.88
N GLY A 120 21.69 -20.75 20.11
CA GLY A 120 20.67 -21.81 20.16
C GLY A 120 20.16 -22.31 18.80
N TRP A 121 20.58 -21.68 17.70
CA TRP A 121 20.17 -22.09 16.36
C TRP A 121 20.83 -23.42 15.97
N MET A 122 20.02 -24.36 15.50
CA MET A 122 20.47 -25.62 14.92
C MET A 122 19.71 -25.90 13.61
N PRO A 123 20.28 -26.65 12.65
CA PRO A 123 19.60 -26.97 11.38
C PRO A 123 18.22 -27.60 11.54
N LYS A 124 17.98 -28.33 12.64
CA LYS A 124 16.71 -28.97 12.98
C LYS A 124 15.77 -28.12 13.85
N PHE A 125 16.24 -26.97 14.37
CA PHE A 125 15.50 -26.10 15.30
C PHE A 125 15.65 -24.64 14.85
N LYS A 126 14.83 -24.27 13.85
CA LYS A 126 14.91 -22.96 13.16
C LYS A 126 13.88 -21.95 13.69
N GLU A 127 12.76 -22.43 14.23
CA GLU A 127 11.65 -21.58 14.68
C GLU A 127 12.09 -20.71 15.87
N ASN A 128 11.66 -19.45 15.88
CA ASN A 128 11.99 -18.44 16.90
C ASN A 128 13.47 -18.04 17.02
N HIS A 129 14.34 -18.50 16.11
CA HIS A 129 15.76 -18.16 16.09
C HIS A 129 16.10 -17.21 14.94
N ARG A 130 17.01 -16.26 15.19
CA ARG A 130 17.44 -15.27 14.19
C ARG A 130 18.69 -15.75 13.46
N THR A 131 18.69 -15.56 12.14
CA THR A 131 19.86 -15.69 11.27
C THR A 131 20.04 -14.40 10.48
N LEU A 132 21.29 -14.06 10.18
CA LEU A 132 21.67 -12.91 9.38
C LEU A 132 22.74 -13.33 8.38
N THR A 133 22.52 -13.04 7.11
CA THR A 133 23.55 -13.17 6.09
C THR A 133 24.59 -12.07 6.28
N ILE A 134 25.87 -12.40 6.13
CA ILE A 134 26.97 -11.43 6.13
C ILE A 134 26.84 -10.61 4.83
N PRO A 135 26.72 -9.27 4.90
CA PRO A 135 26.68 -8.43 3.70
C PRO A 135 28.00 -8.47 2.92
N ASP A 136 27.92 -8.40 1.58
CA ASP A 136 29.06 -8.56 0.67
C ASP A 136 30.26 -7.60 0.94
N HIS A 137 30.03 -6.46 1.59
CA HIS A 137 31.07 -5.47 1.92
C HIS A 137 31.76 -5.73 3.27
N VAL A 138 31.34 -6.74 4.03
CA VAL A 138 31.87 -7.05 5.37
C VAL A 138 32.92 -8.14 5.25
N ASN A 139 34.15 -7.87 5.71
CA ASN A 139 35.23 -8.85 5.67
C ASN A 139 34.97 -10.00 6.68
N GLU A 140 34.74 -11.21 6.16
CA GLU A 140 34.41 -12.39 6.97
C GLU A 140 35.49 -12.78 7.98
N ASN A 141 36.78 -12.59 7.64
CA ASN A 141 37.89 -12.93 8.54
C ASN A 141 37.99 -11.95 9.71
N LEU A 142 37.79 -10.66 9.45
CA LEU A 142 37.73 -9.65 10.52
C LEU A 142 36.51 -9.86 11.41
N LEU A 143 35.37 -10.28 10.85
CA LEU A 143 34.18 -10.65 11.62
C LEU A 143 34.43 -11.83 12.55
N ALA A 144 35.17 -12.84 12.09
CA ALA A 144 35.57 -13.94 12.94
C ALA A 144 36.42 -13.48 14.14
N LYS A 145 37.36 -12.55 13.92
CA LYS A 145 38.17 -11.95 14.99
C LYS A 145 37.30 -11.18 16.00
N VAL A 146 36.35 -10.36 15.54
CA VAL A 146 35.39 -9.66 16.41
C VAL A 146 34.60 -10.64 17.27
N MET A 147 34.04 -11.69 16.65
CA MET A 147 33.23 -12.68 17.36
C MET A 147 34.04 -13.49 18.38
N ALA A 148 35.35 -13.63 18.15
CA ALA A 148 36.29 -14.26 19.08
C ALA A 148 36.89 -13.28 20.12
N GLY A 149 36.56 -11.99 20.07
CA GLY A 149 37.13 -10.96 20.95
C GLY A 149 38.62 -10.70 20.72
N GLN A 150 39.13 -11.00 19.52
CA GLN A 150 40.54 -10.82 19.16
C GLN A 150 40.81 -9.42 18.60
N PRO A 151 42.06 -8.92 18.68
CA PRO A 151 42.45 -7.68 18.03
C PRO A 151 42.21 -7.74 16.52
N LEU A 152 41.50 -6.74 15.99
CA LEU A 152 41.25 -6.56 14.57
C LEU A 152 42.52 -6.17 13.83
N THR A 153 43.35 -5.35 14.47
CA THR A 153 44.62 -4.84 13.95
C THR A 153 45.58 -4.55 15.10
N ASP A 154 46.89 -4.69 14.85
CA ASP A 154 47.96 -4.33 15.79
C ASP A 154 48.46 -2.89 15.57
N ASP A 155 47.86 -2.18 14.61
CA ASP A 155 48.20 -0.80 14.23
C ASP A 155 47.34 0.19 15.03
N PRO A 156 47.93 0.95 15.98
CA PRO A 156 47.20 1.92 16.79
C PRO A 156 46.59 3.06 15.98
N ASP A 157 47.14 3.36 14.78
CA ASP A 157 46.61 4.42 13.90
C ASP A 157 45.26 4.05 13.28
N LYS A 158 44.82 2.79 13.45
CA LYS A 158 43.51 2.28 13.03
C LYS A 158 42.48 2.23 14.16
N ASP A 159 42.83 2.67 15.36
CA ASP A 159 41.85 2.88 16.42
C ASP A 159 40.85 3.96 16.02
N THR A 160 39.63 3.86 16.55
CA THR A 160 38.61 4.87 16.29
C THR A 160 39.00 6.19 16.96
N PRO A 161 38.84 7.34 16.29
CA PRO A 161 39.11 8.64 16.89
C PRO A 161 38.17 8.93 18.08
N PRO A 162 38.47 9.97 18.89
CA PRO A 162 37.58 10.41 19.96
C PRO A 162 36.14 10.63 19.47
N CYS A 163 35.18 10.20 20.27
CA CYS A 163 33.76 10.28 19.91
C CYS A 163 33.25 11.74 20.01
N SER A 164 32.20 12.06 19.27
CA SER A 164 31.51 13.36 19.32
C SER A 164 30.08 13.27 19.86
N LEU A 165 29.65 12.08 20.27
CA LEU A 165 28.25 11.83 20.61
C LEU A 165 27.87 12.47 21.95
N ILE A 166 27.01 13.48 21.85
CA ILE A 166 26.26 14.10 22.96
C ILE A 166 24.78 13.85 22.74
N VAL A 167 24.10 13.43 23.80
CA VAL A 167 22.69 13.07 23.80
C VAL A 167 21.94 13.90 24.83
N HIS A 168 20.79 14.43 24.43
CA HIS A 168 19.90 15.14 25.34
C HIS A 168 19.44 14.20 26.48
N PRO A 169 19.37 14.64 27.76
CA PRO A 169 19.05 13.78 28.90
C PRO A 169 17.76 12.97 28.79
N HIS A 170 16.73 13.54 28.15
CA HIS A 170 15.46 12.84 27.87
C HIS A 170 15.65 11.52 27.09
N ILE A 171 16.65 11.44 26.21
CA ILE A 171 16.99 10.25 25.42
C ILE A 171 18.10 9.46 26.11
N GLY A 172 19.09 10.14 26.67
CA GLY A 172 20.27 9.53 27.32
C GLY A 172 19.92 8.54 28.42
N LEU A 173 18.87 8.80 29.21
CA LEU A 173 18.37 7.87 30.23
C LEU A 173 17.96 6.49 29.68
N LYS A 174 17.51 6.44 28.42
CA LYS A 174 17.08 5.20 27.74
C LYS A 174 18.21 4.55 26.95
N ARG A 175 19.30 5.27 26.67
CA ARG A 175 20.42 4.80 25.84
C ARG A 175 21.66 4.59 26.69
N ARG A 176 21.94 3.32 27.06
CA ARG A 176 23.08 2.97 27.93
C ARG A 176 24.42 2.80 27.20
N ARG A 177 24.39 2.55 25.89
CA ARG A 177 25.58 2.25 25.07
C ARG A 177 25.64 3.16 23.84
N CYS A 178 26.85 3.54 23.45
CA CYS A 178 27.12 4.32 22.25
C CYS A 178 26.73 3.49 21.01
N PRO A 179 26.07 4.08 19.99
CA PRO A 179 25.85 3.45 18.70
C PRO A 179 27.09 3.35 17.83
N HIS A 180 28.02 4.31 17.95
CA HIS A 180 29.21 4.31 17.12
C HIS A 180 30.10 3.14 17.50
N ALA A 181 30.74 2.55 16.50
CA ALA A 181 31.80 1.59 16.71
C ALA A 181 32.96 2.28 17.44
N HIS A 182 33.54 1.59 18.41
CA HIS A 182 34.78 2.02 19.05
C HIS A 182 35.78 0.88 18.97
N ILE A 183 36.98 1.19 18.48
CA ILE A 183 38.14 0.30 18.44
C ILE A 183 39.20 0.97 19.30
N VAL A 184 39.66 0.24 20.32
CA VAL A 184 40.67 0.72 21.27
C VAL A 184 41.72 -0.36 21.42
N ASN A 185 42.97 -0.03 21.12
CA ASN A 185 44.11 -0.94 20.99
C ASN A 185 43.77 -2.13 20.09
N GLY A 186 43.16 -1.86 18.93
CA GLY A 186 42.77 -2.87 17.96
C GLY A 186 41.56 -3.71 18.34
N VAL A 187 40.98 -3.57 19.53
CA VAL A 187 39.85 -4.38 20.00
C VAL A 187 38.55 -3.58 19.93
N GLN A 188 37.48 -4.20 19.44
CA GLN A 188 36.16 -3.60 19.48
C GLN A 188 35.67 -3.48 20.93
N VAL A 189 35.29 -2.26 21.33
CA VAL A 189 34.71 -1.96 22.64
C VAL A 189 33.32 -1.35 22.45
N GLN A 190 32.37 -1.74 23.29
CA GLN A 190 31.07 -1.08 23.32
C GLN A 190 31.01 -0.04 24.43
N SER A 191 31.27 1.21 24.09
CA SER A 191 31.34 2.29 25.06
C SER A 191 30.01 2.65 25.70
N ARG A 192 30.07 3.07 26.97
CA ARG A 192 28.91 3.52 27.73
C ARG A 192 28.58 4.98 27.44
N ILE A 193 27.30 5.30 27.60
CA ILE A 193 26.85 6.69 27.65
C ILE A 193 26.75 7.09 29.12
N LEU A 194 27.56 8.08 29.51
CA LEU A 194 27.66 8.58 30.88
C LEU A 194 26.87 9.87 31.03
N ASN A 195 26.27 10.04 32.21
CA ASN A 195 25.62 11.30 32.58
C ASN A 195 26.67 12.31 33.07
N SER A 196 26.59 13.54 32.59
CA SER A 196 27.37 14.69 33.06
C SER A 196 26.40 15.66 33.75
N PRO A 197 26.28 15.62 35.08
CA PRO A 197 25.36 16.48 35.80
C PRO A 197 25.74 17.95 35.68
N CYS A 198 24.75 18.82 35.75
CA CYS A 198 24.92 20.25 35.59
C CYS A 198 24.58 21.01 36.89
N PRO A 199 25.41 21.98 37.33
CA PRO A 199 25.15 22.76 38.53
C PRO A 199 24.10 23.87 38.31
N ALA A 200 23.73 24.16 37.05
CA ALA A 200 22.81 25.24 36.73
C ALA A 200 21.43 25.01 37.38
N THR A 201 20.96 26.05 38.07
CA THR A 201 19.70 26.04 38.81
C THR A 201 18.95 27.35 38.58
N ARG A 202 17.62 27.29 38.63
CA ARG A 202 16.77 28.49 38.52
C ARG A 202 15.53 28.39 39.39
N SER A 203 15.01 29.54 39.78
CA SER A 203 13.72 29.68 40.46
C SER A 203 12.72 30.37 39.53
N ILE A 204 11.53 29.79 39.39
CA ILE A 204 10.42 30.34 38.62
C ILE A 204 9.33 30.75 39.60
N TYR A 205 8.91 32.01 39.53
CA TYR A 205 7.84 32.58 40.33
C TYR A 205 6.63 32.86 39.45
N VAL A 206 5.54 32.15 39.72
CA VAL A 206 4.28 32.27 38.99
C VAL A 206 3.23 32.86 39.94
N PRO A 207 2.59 34.00 39.61
CA PRO A 207 1.48 34.54 40.39
C PRO A 207 0.42 33.49 40.67
N ILE A 208 -0.09 33.47 41.90
CA ILE A 208 -1.24 32.61 42.25
C ILE A 208 -2.52 33.19 41.66
N ASP A 209 -2.58 34.51 41.54
CA ASP A 209 -3.71 35.21 40.96
C ASP A 209 -3.69 35.11 39.43
N SER A 210 -4.70 34.44 38.87
CA SER A 210 -4.77 34.04 37.46
C SER A 210 -4.82 35.18 36.41
N PRO A 211 -5.35 36.39 36.71
CA PRO A 211 -5.30 37.54 35.80
C PRO A 211 -3.90 38.11 35.63
N ILE A 212 -2.98 37.90 36.58
CA ILE A 212 -1.62 38.44 36.50
C ILE A 212 -0.79 37.55 35.57
N ARG A 213 -0.68 37.96 34.30
CA ARG A 213 0.07 37.26 33.23
C ARG A 213 1.57 37.57 33.23
N LYS A 214 2.21 37.63 34.41
CA LYS A 214 3.66 37.84 34.55
C LYS A 214 4.33 36.58 35.09
N VAL A 215 5.61 36.41 34.79
CA VAL A 215 6.45 35.38 35.42
C VAL A 215 7.84 35.93 35.65
N LEU A 216 8.46 35.56 36.77
CA LEU A 216 9.83 35.94 37.08
C LEU A 216 10.68 34.68 37.11
N ILE A 217 11.73 34.68 36.32
CA ILE A 217 12.70 33.59 36.27
C ILE A 217 14.02 34.16 36.78
N VAL A 218 14.49 33.61 37.90
CA VAL A 218 15.77 33.98 38.49
C VAL A 218 16.73 32.82 38.28
N HIS A 219 17.77 33.05 37.50
CA HIS A 219 18.88 32.13 37.33
C HIS A 219 19.84 32.30 38.51
N ASN A 220 20.35 31.20 39.06
CA ASN A 220 21.45 31.29 40.01
C ASN A 220 22.74 31.67 39.29
N GLU A 221 23.71 32.22 40.03
CA GLU A 221 25.01 32.69 39.50
C GLU A 221 25.89 31.59 38.89
N THR A 222 25.49 30.31 39.00
CA THR A 222 26.23 29.19 38.43
C THR A 222 25.71 28.84 37.04
N GLY A 223 26.55 29.05 36.02
CA GLY A 223 26.26 28.72 34.63
C GLY A 223 26.18 27.21 34.36
N HIS A 224 25.69 26.86 33.16
CA HIS A 224 25.76 25.51 32.64
C HIS A 224 27.21 25.09 32.38
N ASN A 225 27.50 23.79 32.52
CA ASN A 225 28.81 23.18 32.30
C ASN A 225 28.84 22.25 31.07
N HIS A 226 27.86 22.38 30.17
CA HIS A 226 27.70 21.56 28.97
C HIS A 226 27.21 22.42 27.79
N PRO A 227 27.53 22.05 26.53
CA PRO A 227 27.02 22.75 25.37
C PRO A 227 25.49 22.68 25.27
N VAL A 228 24.92 23.56 24.44
CA VAL A 228 23.48 23.54 24.15
C VAL A 228 23.12 22.20 23.49
N PRO A 229 22.09 21.48 23.96
CA PRO A 229 21.62 20.28 23.28
C PRO A 229 21.07 20.58 21.87
N PRO A 230 21.01 19.59 20.96
CA PRO A 230 20.33 19.77 19.67
C PRO A 230 18.88 20.26 19.82
N LEU A 231 18.47 21.19 18.95
CA LEU A 231 17.16 21.88 18.93
C LEU A 231 15.99 20.93 18.57
N THR A 232 15.77 19.91 19.39
CA THR A 232 14.84 18.80 19.14
C THR A 232 13.56 18.92 19.96
N LYS A 233 13.45 19.96 20.79
CA LYS A 233 12.33 20.15 21.70
C LYS A 233 11.12 20.69 20.95
N VAL A 234 9.95 20.13 21.24
CA VAL A 234 8.68 20.50 20.61
C VAL A 234 7.94 21.44 21.55
N THR A 235 7.76 22.70 21.14
CA THR A 235 6.99 23.68 21.93
C THR A 235 5.49 23.38 21.85
N PHE A 236 4.69 24.06 22.67
CA PHE A 236 3.24 23.90 22.64
C PHE A 236 2.67 24.51 21.35
N GLU A 237 3.12 25.71 21.00
CA GLU A 237 2.74 26.41 19.77
C GLU A 237 3.05 25.54 18.55
N LEU A 238 4.22 24.90 18.51
CA LEU A 238 4.59 24.01 17.42
C LEU A 238 3.65 22.81 17.27
N LYS A 239 3.20 22.22 18.39
CA LYS A 239 2.24 21.11 18.34
C LYS A 239 0.87 21.55 17.86
N ASP A 240 0.46 22.77 18.22
CA ASP A 240 -0.82 23.36 17.80
C ASP A 240 -0.77 23.68 16.31
N THR A 241 0.25 24.40 15.83
CA THR A 241 0.43 24.69 14.40
C THR A 241 0.51 23.40 13.58
N TRP A 242 1.24 22.38 14.05
CA TRP A 242 1.29 21.12 13.32
C TRP A 242 -0.04 20.35 13.36
N ARG A 243 -0.85 20.51 14.43
CA ARG A 243 -2.22 19.98 14.47
C ARG A 243 -3.13 20.69 13.48
N GLU A 244 -3.02 22.00 13.36
CA GLU A 244 -3.72 22.78 12.33
C GLU A 244 -3.36 22.29 10.92
N CYS A 245 -2.07 22.05 10.64
CA CYS A 245 -1.64 21.41 9.39
C CYS A 245 -2.28 20.04 9.18
N ILE A 246 -2.43 19.22 10.23
CA ILE A 246 -3.07 17.91 10.14
C ILE A 246 -4.58 18.06 9.88
N GLU A 247 -5.24 19.00 10.53
CA GLU A 247 -6.69 19.24 10.41
C GLU A 247 -7.05 19.73 9.01
N GLU A 248 -6.29 20.70 8.48
CA GLU A 248 -6.47 21.19 7.10
C GLU A 248 -6.15 20.14 6.03
N ASN A 249 -5.30 19.17 6.36
CA ASN A 249 -5.01 18.03 5.48
C ASN A 249 -5.88 16.79 5.77
N ARG A 250 -6.84 16.94 6.69
CA ARG A 250 -7.73 15.90 7.21
C ARG A 250 -6.99 14.77 7.90
N VAL A 251 -7.46 14.42 9.10
CA VAL A 251 -6.86 13.37 9.93
C VAL A 251 -6.90 11.97 9.26
N LEU A 252 -7.95 11.66 8.48
CA LEU A 252 -8.16 10.35 7.85
C LEU A 252 -7.29 10.14 6.60
N GLY A 253 -6.58 9.01 6.53
CA GLY A 253 -5.67 8.69 5.42
C GLY A 253 -4.47 9.64 5.28
N ALA A 254 -4.29 10.56 6.23
CA ALA A 254 -3.11 11.41 6.34
C ALA A 254 -1.90 10.57 6.76
N THR A 255 -0.79 10.88 6.10
CA THR A 255 0.55 10.43 6.46
C THR A 255 1.41 11.68 6.63
N VAL A 256 2.50 11.56 7.37
CA VAL A 256 3.45 12.67 7.56
C VAL A 256 3.90 13.23 6.22
N SER A 257 4.18 12.37 5.23
CA SER A 257 4.59 12.80 3.90
C SER A 257 3.49 13.55 3.13
N LYS A 258 2.23 13.13 3.22
CA LYS A 258 1.10 13.87 2.59
C LYS A 258 0.97 15.27 3.19
N ILE A 259 1.06 15.37 4.52
CA ILE A 259 0.96 16.65 5.23
C ILE A 259 2.16 17.54 4.90
N ASP A 260 3.38 17.03 4.95
CA ASP A 260 4.61 17.78 4.65
C ASP A 260 4.56 18.41 3.24
N ASN A 261 4.02 17.67 2.26
CA ASN A 261 3.98 18.08 0.86
C ASN A 261 2.76 18.94 0.48
N ALA A 262 1.78 19.07 1.38
CA ALA A 262 0.54 19.75 1.08
C ALA A 262 0.71 21.27 0.96
N GLN A 263 -0.04 21.86 0.04
CA GLN A 263 -0.02 23.31 -0.16
C GLN A 263 -0.59 24.06 1.06
N SER A 264 -1.61 23.53 1.72
CA SER A 264 -2.17 24.07 2.97
C SER A 264 -1.11 24.16 4.07
N THR A 265 -0.30 23.12 4.25
CA THR A 265 0.82 23.12 5.20
C THR A 265 1.83 24.21 4.87
N LYS A 266 2.21 24.38 3.60
CA LYS A 266 3.09 25.48 3.19
C LYS A 266 2.49 26.83 3.53
N THR A 267 1.18 27.02 3.34
CA THR A 267 0.50 28.27 3.70
C THR A 267 0.52 28.52 5.22
N ILE A 268 0.14 27.54 6.03
CA ILE A 268 0.12 27.63 7.50
C ILE A 268 1.50 27.92 8.07
N LEU A 269 2.55 27.30 7.50
CA LEU A 269 3.93 27.49 7.93
C LEU A 269 4.60 28.75 7.32
N GLY A 270 3.84 29.63 6.66
CA GLY A 270 4.37 30.88 6.10
C GLY A 270 5.35 30.66 4.94
N ARG A 271 5.05 29.69 4.07
CA ARG A 271 5.85 29.20 2.93
C ARG A 271 7.20 28.56 3.30
N LYS A 272 7.41 28.27 4.57
CA LYS A 272 8.58 27.51 5.05
C LYS A 272 8.30 26.01 4.98
N THR A 273 9.35 25.22 4.79
CA THR A 273 9.30 23.78 5.05
C THR A 273 9.10 23.53 6.54
N PRO A 274 8.58 22.35 6.96
CA PRO A 274 8.46 22.00 8.38
C PRO A 274 9.76 22.19 9.16
N ALA A 275 10.90 21.85 8.55
CA ALA A 275 12.22 21.96 9.15
C ALA A 275 12.67 23.42 9.36
N GLU A 276 12.42 24.29 8.38
CA GLU A 276 12.72 25.73 8.44
C GLU A 276 11.79 26.47 9.39
N TYR A 277 10.54 26.01 9.52
CA TYR A 277 9.61 26.54 10.51
C TYR A 277 10.05 26.21 11.93
N ALA A 278 10.39 24.93 12.19
CA ALA A 278 10.95 24.50 13.46
C ALA A 278 11.86 23.26 13.29
N PRO A 279 13.12 23.30 13.78
CA PRO A 279 14.06 22.19 13.62
C PRO A 279 13.56 20.84 14.15
N ALA A 280 12.72 20.85 15.20
CA ALA A 280 12.14 19.63 15.76
C ALA A 280 11.21 18.86 14.78
N LEU A 281 10.61 19.55 13.79
CA LEU A 281 9.77 18.92 12.76
C LEU A 281 10.58 18.22 11.66
N GLN A 282 11.90 18.39 11.63
CA GLN A 282 12.78 17.54 10.81
C GLN A 282 12.67 16.06 11.24
N ASN A 283 12.33 15.81 12.51
CA ASN A 283 12.16 14.47 13.03
C ASN A 283 10.78 13.90 12.66
N THR A 284 10.74 12.99 11.70
CA THR A 284 9.53 12.28 11.26
C THR A 284 8.79 11.57 12.39
N ARG A 285 9.50 11.09 13.43
CA ARG A 285 8.85 10.46 14.58
C ARG A 285 8.00 11.44 15.37
N VAL A 286 8.49 12.66 15.60
CA VAL A 286 7.73 13.71 16.29
C VAL A 286 6.42 14.01 15.54
N LYS A 287 6.52 14.25 14.23
CA LYS A 287 5.34 14.49 13.37
C LYS A 287 4.35 13.32 13.43
N ARG A 288 4.87 12.09 13.41
CA ARG A 288 4.07 10.87 13.48
C ARG A 288 3.36 10.72 14.83
N ASP A 289 4.03 11.02 15.94
CA ASP A 289 3.45 10.94 17.28
C ASP A 289 2.31 11.97 17.43
N ILE A 290 2.47 13.18 16.90
CA ILE A 290 1.40 14.20 16.88
C ILE A 290 0.23 13.74 16.01
N LEU A 291 0.50 13.22 14.80
CA LEU A 291 -0.52 12.68 13.91
C LEU A 291 -1.28 11.50 14.55
N HIS A 292 -0.58 10.57 15.20
CA HIS A 292 -1.22 9.46 15.91
C HIS A 292 -2.08 9.94 17.09
N ALA A 293 -1.65 10.98 17.81
CA ALA A 293 -2.48 11.59 18.84
C ALA A 293 -3.75 12.21 18.24
N ALA A 294 -3.65 12.93 17.12
CA ALA A 294 -4.81 13.48 16.41
C ALA A 294 -5.76 12.39 15.89
N LYS A 295 -5.23 11.30 15.31
CA LYS A 295 -6.02 10.14 14.88
C LYS A 295 -6.78 9.50 16.04
N ARG A 296 -6.13 9.28 17.18
CA ARG A 296 -6.78 8.71 18.39
C ARG A 296 -7.81 9.65 19.01
N ALA A 297 -7.57 10.97 18.96
CA ALA A 297 -8.55 11.95 19.44
C ALA A 297 -9.82 11.94 18.58
N LYS A 298 -9.67 11.84 17.25
CA LYS A 298 -10.81 11.82 16.32
C LYS A 298 -11.53 10.46 16.28
N TYR A 299 -10.79 9.36 16.41
CA TYR A 299 -11.33 7.98 16.41
C TYR A 299 -10.87 7.24 17.67
N PRO A 300 -11.47 7.54 18.85
CA PRO A 300 -11.03 6.97 20.12
C PRO A 300 -11.21 5.44 20.21
N ALA A 301 -12.19 4.89 19.49
CA ALA A 301 -12.40 3.44 19.39
C ALA A 301 -11.40 2.74 18.45
N GLY A 302 -10.65 3.48 17.63
CA GLY A 302 -9.86 2.94 16.52
C GLY A 302 -10.62 2.96 15.20
N LEU A 303 -9.88 2.82 14.09
CA LEU A 303 -10.43 2.92 12.73
C LEU A 303 -11.25 1.70 12.28
N ASP A 304 -11.16 0.58 13.00
CA ASP A 304 -11.85 -0.66 12.64
C ASP A 304 -13.26 -0.76 13.25
N VAL A 305 -13.54 -0.01 14.32
CA VAL A 305 -14.80 -0.05 15.09
C VAL A 305 -15.54 1.29 15.12
N ALA A 306 -14.98 2.35 14.52
CA ALA A 306 -15.59 3.69 14.54
C ALA A 306 -16.87 3.84 13.68
N ILE A 307 -17.25 2.82 12.91
CA ILE A 307 -18.43 2.88 12.02
C ILE A 307 -19.74 2.99 12.82
N LEU A 308 -19.86 2.27 13.94
CA LEU A 308 -21.07 2.34 14.76
C LEU A 308 -21.30 3.75 15.36
N PRO A 309 -20.28 4.41 15.95
CA PRO A 309 -20.38 5.84 16.30
C PRO A 309 -20.79 6.75 15.15
N LEU A 310 -20.29 6.52 13.93
CA LEU A 310 -20.66 7.32 12.75
C LEU A 310 -22.13 7.08 12.35
N LEU A 311 -22.61 5.84 12.40
CA LEU A 311 -24.02 5.53 12.19
C LEU A 311 -24.89 6.23 13.23
N LEU A 312 -24.54 6.16 14.51
CA LEU A 312 -25.28 6.84 15.59
C LEU A 312 -25.28 8.37 15.41
N ALA A 313 -24.26 8.93 14.77
CA ALA A 313 -24.21 10.35 14.43
C ALA A 313 -25.14 10.69 13.24
N ASP A 314 -25.20 9.84 12.21
CA ASP A 314 -26.12 10.03 11.09
C ASP A 314 -27.59 9.86 11.54
N LEU A 315 -27.90 8.88 12.38
CA LEU A 315 -29.26 8.65 12.92
C LEU A 315 -29.82 9.82 13.74
N LYS A 316 -28.98 10.76 14.20
CA LYS A 316 -29.42 11.99 14.88
C LYS A 316 -29.84 13.10 13.91
N LYS A 317 -29.51 12.96 12.63
CA LYS A 317 -29.83 13.92 11.57
C LYS A 317 -31.18 13.58 10.92
N PRO A 318 -31.78 14.51 10.15
CA PRO A 318 -32.88 14.18 9.24
C PRO A 318 -32.48 13.10 8.23
N LEU A 319 -33.44 12.27 7.80
CA LEU A 319 -33.19 11.15 6.89
C LEU A 319 -32.47 11.57 5.58
N ASP A 320 -32.78 12.75 5.05
CA ASP A 320 -32.16 13.28 3.83
C ASP A 320 -30.66 13.63 3.99
N GLU A 321 -30.16 13.67 5.23
CA GLU A 321 -28.75 13.90 5.56
C GLU A 321 -28.03 12.61 6.03
N HIS A 322 -28.71 11.47 6.06
CA HIS A 322 -28.08 10.20 6.42
C HIS A 322 -27.19 9.73 5.28
N TYR A 323 -25.94 9.36 5.58
CA TYR A 323 -25.09 8.66 4.62
C TYR A 323 -24.98 7.18 4.95
N ILE A 324 -24.77 6.85 6.23
CA ILE A 324 -24.79 5.46 6.70
C ILE A 324 -26.22 5.12 7.12
N HIS A 325 -26.83 4.15 6.45
CA HIS A 325 -28.23 3.76 6.67
C HIS A 325 -28.36 2.50 7.51
N LYS A 326 -27.42 1.56 7.37
CA LYS A 326 -27.44 0.27 8.06
C LYS A 326 -26.04 -0.15 8.48
N TYR A 327 -25.94 -0.75 9.67
CA TYR A 327 -24.80 -1.53 10.15
C TYR A 327 -25.39 -2.81 10.75
N ILE A 328 -25.11 -3.95 10.13
CA ILE A 328 -25.72 -5.23 10.46
C ILE A 328 -24.60 -6.22 10.74
N THR A 329 -24.72 -6.92 11.86
CA THR A 329 -23.82 -8.00 12.27
C THR A 329 -24.61 -9.28 12.37
N ARG A 330 -24.11 -10.34 11.75
CA ARG A 330 -24.68 -11.68 11.76
C ARG A 330 -23.89 -12.54 12.76
N PRO A 331 -24.43 -12.81 13.96
CA PRO A 331 -23.68 -13.49 15.02
C PRO A 331 -23.22 -14.90 14.64
N GLU A 332 -24.01 -15.62 13.84
CA GLU A 332 -23.77 -17.03 13.50
C GLU A 332 -22.48 -17.27 12.70
N ASP A 333 -22.05 -16.33 11.86
CA ASP A 333 -20.85 -16.48 11.03
C ASP A 333 -19.93 -15.25 11.02
N GLY A 334 -20.22 -14.24 11.85
CA GLY A 334 -19.50 -12.97 11.91
C GLY A 334 -19.67 -12.08 10.68
N GLY A 335 -20.71 -12.31 9.87
CA GLY A 335 -21.01 -11.49 8.70
C GLY A 335 -21.34 -10.04 9.05
N ILE A 336 -20.81 -9.08 8.30
CA ILE A 336 -21.01 -7.63 8.49
C ILE A 336 -21.51 -7.03 7.19
N ILE A 337 -22.61 -6.27 7.26
CA ILE A 337 -23.13 -5.46 6.14
C ILE A 337 -23.25 -4.02 6.60
N ILE A 338 -22.67 -3.11 5.83
CA ILE A 338 -22.80 -1.67 6.05
C ILE A 338 -23.33 -1.06 4.76
N ILE A 339 -24.51 -0.45 4.80
CA ILE A 339 -25.11 0.17 3.62
C ILE A 339 -24.98 1.68 3.73
N THR A 340 -24.40 2.27 2.68
CA THR A 340 -24.20 3.72 2.57
C THR A 340 -24.75 4.24 1.25
N ALA A 341 -25.38 5.41 1.31
CA ALA A 341 -25.93 6.09 0.15
C ALA A 341 -26.22 7.55 0.49
N VAL A 342 -25.99 8.46 -0.46
CA VAL A 342 -26.58 9.80 -0.39
C VAL A 342 -28.04 9.68 -0.81
N PRO A 343 -29.02 10.11 0.01
CA PRO A 343 -30.45 9.90 -0.26
C PRO A 343 -30.90 10.42 -1.64
N TYR A 344 -30.37 11.58 -2.04
CA TYR A 344 -30.60 12.14 -3.37
C TYR A 344 -30.11 11.22 -4.51
N LEU A 345 -28.92 10.63 -4.38
CA LEU A 345 -28.39 9.72 -5.40
C LEU A 345 -29.23 8.45 -5.49
N LEU A 346 -29.64 7.88 -4.35
CA LEU A 346 -30.50 6.70 -4.35
C LEU A 346 -31.86 6.96 -5.02
N ARG A 347 -32.44 8.16 -4.84
CA ARG A 347 -33.68 8.59 -5.54
C ARG A 347 -33.54 8.60 -7.06
N LEU A 348 -32.34 8.70 -7.61
CA LEU A 348 -32.14 8.64 -9.06
C LEU A 348 -32.56 7.30 -9.66
N LEU A 349 -32.61 6.22 -8.86
CA LEU A 349 -33.14 4.93 -9.32
C LEU A 349 -34.62 4.99 -9.71
N ASP A 350 -35.38 5.94 -9.19
CA ASP A 350 -36.79 6.14 -9.54
C ASP A 350 -36.98 7.06 -10.76
N ASN A 351 -35.89 7.58 -11.34
CA ASN A 351 -35.96 8.40 -12.53
C ASN A 351 -36.29 7.53 -13.76
N PRO A 352 -37.32 7.84 -14.56
CA PRO A 352 -37.71 7.06 -15.74
C PRO A 352 -36.59 6.89 -16.79
N GLY A 353 -35.62 7.81 -16.83
CA GLY A 353 -34.44 7.72 -17.69
C GLY A 353 -33.37 6.74 -17.22
N VAL A 354 -33.51 6.18 -16.01
CA VAL A 354 -32.66 5.11 -15.48
C VAL A 354 -33.34 3.78 -15.72
N THR A 355 -32.89 3.07 -16.75
CA THR A 355 -33.48 1.79 -17.19
C THR A 355 -32.68 0.58 -16.77
N SER A 356 -31.47 0.77 -16.23
CA SER A 356 -30.62 -0.32 -15.77
C SER A 356 -29.56 0.20 -14.81
N PHE A 357 -28.99 -0.69 -14.01
CA PHE A 357 -27.82 -0.43 -13.18
C PHE A 357 -26.81 -1.58 -13.26
N ASP A 358 -25.58 -1.29 -12.86
CA ASP A 358 -24.48 -2.23 -12.81
C ASP A 358 -24.08 -2.45 -11.33
N GLY A 359 -23.95 -3.71 -10.89
CA GLY A 359 -23.52 -4.04 -9.53
C GLY A 359 -22.28 -4.93 -9.50
N ASP A 360 -21.26 -4.52 -8.76
CA ASP A 360 -19.97 -5.23 -8.70
C ASP A 360 -19.29 -5.05 -7.33
N ALA A 361 -18.45 -6.01 -6.95
CA ALA A 361 -17.61 -5.97 -5.77
C ALA A 361 -16.15 -5.62 -6.11
N THR A 362 -15.58 -4.62 -5.43
CA THR A 362 -14.18 -4.26 -5.53
C THR A 362 -13.37 -4.73 -4.31
N PHE A 363 -12.27 -5.42 -4.59
CA PHE A 363 -11.37 -6.01 -3.60
C PHE A 363 -10.13 -5.13 -3.31
N LYS A 364 -10.01 -3.96 -3.95
CA LYS A 364 -8.79 -3.14 -3.89
C LYS A 364 -8.87 -2.01 -2.86
N ARG A 365 -10.07 -1.50 -2.60
CA ARG A 365 -10.26 -0.23 -1.91
C ARG A 365 -10.10 -0.34 -0.40
N VAL A 366 -10.67 -1.38 0.19
CA VAL A 366 -10.61 -1.64 1.63
C VAL A 366 -9.53 -2.67 1.93
N GLU A 367 -8.73 -2.44 2.97
CA GLU A 367 -7.76 -3.39 3.50
C GLU A 367 -8.41 -4.29 4.56
N GLY A 368 -8.11 -5.60 4.50
CA GLY A 368 -8.63 -6.59 5.46
C GLY A 368 -9.71 -7.48 4.86
N GLU A 369 -10.64 -7.92 5.70
CA GLU A 369 -11.69 -8.90 5.33
C GLU A 369 -12.93 -8.27 4.67
N MET A 370 -13.07 -6.95 4.73
CA MET A 370 -14.20 -6.22 4.16
C MET A 370 -13.92 -5.92 2.68
N ASN A 371 -14.87 -6.25 1.82
CA ASN A 371 -14.94 -5.83 0.43
C ASN A 371 -15.99 -4.73 0.27
N GLU A 372 -15.83 -3.89 -0.75
CA GLU A 372 -16.84 -2.89 -1.11
C GLU A 372 -17.64 -3.39 -2.31
N TRP A 373 -18.96 -3.33 -2.23
CA TRP A 373 -19.89 -3.58 -3.31
C TRP A 373 -20.53 -2.26 -3.73
N GLU A 374 -20.60 -1.98 -5.03
CA GLU A 374 -21.14 -0.73 -5.57
C GLU A 374 -22.30 -0.97 -6.52
N LEU A 375 -23.36 -0.18 -6.38
CA LEU A 375 -24.41 -0.02 -7.38
C LEU A 375 -24.16 1.27 -8.16
N SER A 376 -23.96 1.14 -9.47
CA SER A 376 -23.64 2.25 -10.36
C SER A 376 -24.63 2.39 -11.51
N ILE A 377 -24.87 3.63 -11.95
CA ILE A 377 -25.65 3.91 -13.15
C ILE A 377 -24.89 4.84 -14.10
N PHE A 378 -25.28 4.85 -15.36
CA PHE A 378 -24.99 5.95 -16.26
C PHE A 378 -26.21 6.85 -16.38
N ALA A 379 -26.21 7.97 -15.66
CA ALA A 379 -27.27 8.97 -15.67
C ALA A 379 -27.27 9.74 -17.00
N LYS A 380 -28.03 9.24 -17.99
CA LYS A 380 -28.12 9.80 -19.35
C LYS A 380 -28.53 11.28 -19.35
N PHE A 381 -29.39 11.70 -18.44
CA PHE A 381 -29.89 13.08 -18.32
C PHE A 381 -28.82 14.10 -17.89
N VAL A 382 -27.69 13.64 -17.33
CA VAL A 382 -26.51 14.48 -17.02
C VAL A 382 -25.22 13.96 -17.66
N GLN A 383 -25.32 12.98 -18.57
CA GLN A 383 -24.20 12.31 -19.26
C GLN A 383 -23.05 11.90 -18.31
N ARG A 384 -23.39 11.33 -17.14
CA ARG A 384 -22.41 11.01 -16.10
C ARG A 384 -22.64 9.62 -15.49
N ALA A 385 -21.56 8.90 -15.24
CA ALA A 385 -21.57 7.70 -14.41
C ALA A 385 -21.54 8.08 -12.92
N ALA A 386 -22.33 7.39 -12.09
CA ALA A 386 -22.40 7.65 -10.66
C ALA A 386 -22.66 6.36 -9.88
N SER A 387 -21.90 6.14 -8.81
CA SER A 387 -22.22 5.17 -7.75
C SER A 387 -23.34 5.74 -6.88
N LEU A 388 -24.46 5.02 -6.77
CA LEU A 388 -25.63 5.47 -6.00
C LEU A 388 -25.64 4.87 -4.59
N VAL A 389 -25.08 3.67 -4.45
CA VAL A 389 -25.01 2.91 -3.20
C VAL A 389 -23.65 2.25 -3.11
N ARG A 390 -23.09 2.25 -1.91
CA ARG A 390 -21.93 1.44 -1.56
C ARG A 390 -22.29 0.59 -0.35
N ALA A 391 -21.94 -0.68 -0.41
CA ALA A 391 -22.05 -1.58 0.72
C ALA A 391 -20.69 -2.16 1.09
N TYR A 392 -20.40 -2.29 2.38
CA TYR A 392 -19.20 -2.97 2.85
C TYR A 392 -19.59 -4.33 3.41
N ILE A 393 -19.01 -5.40 2.88
CA ILE A 393 -19.35 -6.80 3.17
C ILE A 393 -18.11 -7.66 3.42
N ASN A 394 -18.14 -8.58 4.39
CA ASN A 394 -17.05 -9.55 4.65
C ASN A 394 -17.41 -11.01 4.34
N ARG A 395 -18.58 -11.24 3.74
CA ARG A 395 -19.07 -12.56 3.31
C ARG A 395 -19.65 -12.42 1.90
N ALA A 396 -19.59 -13.51 1.14
CA ALA A 396 -20.01 -13.56 -0.26
C ALA A 396 -20.78 -14.86 -0.58
N SER A 397 -21.79 -15.19 0.24
CA SER A 397 -22.71 -16.30 -0.03
C SER A 397 -24.05 -15.80 -0.57
N ALA A 398 -24.83 -16.66 -1.21
CA ALA A 398 -26.14 -16.29 -1.75
C ALA A 398 -27.08 -15.72 -0.66
N ASP A 399 -27.11 -16.34 0.52
CA ASP A 399 -27.90 -15.87 1.66
C ASP A 399 -27.43 -14.49 2.16
N PHE A 400 -26.13 -14.22 2.06
CA PHE A 400 -25.56 -12.95 2.47
C PHE A 400 -25.88 -11.83 1.48
N PHE A 401 -25.81 -12.13 0.17
CA PHE A 401 -26.26 -11.20 -0.87
C PHE A 401 -27.77 -10.97 -0.81
N GLU A 402 -28.57 -11.99 -0.54
CA GLU A 402 -30.01 -11.84 -0.31
C GLU A 402 -30.30 -10.85 0.84
N MET A 403 -29.59 -10.98 1.96
CA MET A 403 -29.68 -10.04 3.07
C MET A 403 -29.27 -8.62 2.68
N LEU A 404 -28.16 -8.47 1.94
CA LEU A 404 -27.70 -7.18 1.42
C LEU A 404 -28.79 -6.50 0.57
N PHE A 405 -29.40 -7.24 -0.35
CA PHE A 405 -30.41 -6.71 -1.26
C PHE A 405 -31.74 -6.43 -0.54
N ASP A 406 -32.14 -7.25 0.42
CA ASP A 406 -33.32 -6.99 1.25
C ASP A 406 -33.17 -5.71 2.07
N GLU A 407 -31.99 -5.49 2.64
CA GLU A 407 -31.71 -4.28 3.40
C GLU A 407 -31.59 -3.05 2.49
N LEU A 408 -31.02 -3.20 1.30
CA LEU A 408 -31.04 -2.15 0.29
C LEU A 408 -32.48 -1.77 -0.12
N GLN A 409 -33.35 -2.76 -0.34
CA GLN A 409 -34.78 -2.53 -0.60
C GLN A 409 -35.44 -1.74 0.53
N ARG A 410 -35.20 -2.13 1.79
CA ARG A 410 -35.70 -1.41 2.98
C ARG A 410 -35.20 0.03 3.05
N VAL A 411 -33.91 0.25 2.80
CA VAL A 411 -33.32 1.61 2.77
C VAL A 411 -33.93 2.44 1.64
N LYS A 412 -34.12 1.86 0.45
CA LYS A 412 -34.77 2.56 -0.67
C LYS A 412 -36.22 2.93 -0.35
N ILE A 413 -37.01 2.00 0.20
CA ILE A 413 -38.39 2.26 0.62
C ILE A 413 -38.42 3.36 1.68
N MET A 414 -37.49 3.34 2.65
CA MET A 414 -37.39 4.37 3.68
C MET A 414 -37.17 5.77 3.07
N ILE A 415 -36.29 5.90 2.08
CA ILE A 415 -35.89 7.19 1.49
C ILE A 415 -36.87 7.69 0.42
N THR A 416 -37.42 6.78 -0.40
CA THR A 416 -38.21 7.13 -1.60
C THR A 416 -39.67 6.69 -1.54
N GLY A 417 -40.04 5.86 -0.56
CA GLY A 417 -41.36 5.24 -0.46
C GLY A 417 -41.59 4.10 -1.45
N LYS A 418 -40.59 3.73 -2.27
CA LYS A 418 -40.74 2.73 -3.35
C LYS A 418 -39.62 1.68 -3.31
N PRO A 419 -39.93 0.38 -3.53
CA PRO A 419 -38.91 -0.65 -3.73
C PRO A 419 -38.19 -0.46 -5.07
N LEU A 420 -37.11 -1.21 -5.31
CA LEU A 420 -36.46 -1.33 -6.61
C LEU A 420 -37.49 -1.82 -7.64
N GLY A 421 -37.81 -0.96 -8.60
CA GLY A 421 -38.86 -1.19 -9.58
C GLY A 421 -38.36 -1.96 -10.80
N ILE A 422 -38.05 -3.25 -10.65
CA ILE A 422 -37.78 -4.11 -11.81
C ILE A 422 -39.09 -4.26 -12.60
N GLN A 423 -39.13 -3.73 -13.82
CA GLN A 423 -40.36 -3.54 -14.60
C GLN A 423 -41.14 -4.83 -14.81
N LYS A 424 -40.46 -5.97 -14.96
CA LYS A 424 -41.11 -7.29 -15.13
C LYS A 424 -41.85 -7.76 -13.87
N PHE A 425 -41.43 -7.33 -12.69
CA PHE A 425 -41.92 -7.84 -11.41
C PHE A 425 -42.75 -6.84 -10.61
N VAL A 426 -42.58 -5.54 -10.85
CA VAL A 426 -43.20 -4.47 -10.07
C VAL A 426 -43.98 -3.52 -10.98
N PRO A 427 -45.29 -3.32 -10.75
CA PRO A 427 -46.10 -2.35 -11.50
C PRO A 427 -45.49 -0.95 -11.41
N GLY A 428 -45.36 -0.28 -12.56
CA GLY A 428 -44.74 1.05 -12.63
C GLY A 428 -43.21 1.06 -12.41
N GLY A 429 -42.57 -0.11 -12.43
CA GLY A 429 -41.10 -0.21 -12.42
C GLY A 429 -40.46 0.33 -13.69
N ASN A 430 -39.32 1.01 -13.56
CA ASN A 430 -38.54 1.60 -14.66
C ASN A 430 -37.28 0.81 -15.01
N LEU A 431 -36.82 -0.10 -14.14
CA LEU A 431 -35.60 -0.88 -14.37
C LEU A 431 -35.91 -2.07 -15.27
N LEU A 432 -35.39 -2.03 -16.48
CA LEU A 432 -35.58 -3.04 -17.52
C LEU A 432 -34.59 -4.20 -17.40
N ALA A 433 -33.35 -3.89 -17.01
CA ALA A 433 -32.30 -4.90 -16.83
C ALA A 433 -31.32 -4.52 -15.70
N VAL A 434 -30.61 -5.50 -15.19
CA VAL A 434 -29.54 -5.36 -14.20
C VAL A 434 -28.30 -6.09 -14.69
N ASN A 435 -27.16 -5.41 -14.66
CA ASN A 435 -25.89 -5.99 -15.10
C ASN A 435 -25.06 -6.40 -13.89
N PHE A 436 -24.68 -7.68 -13.86
CA PHE A 436 -23.75 -8.22 -12.88
C PHE A 436 -22.60 -8.94 -13.56
N ASP A 437 -21.57 -9.20 -12.75
CA ASP A 437 -20.56 -10.18 -13.08
C ASP A 437 -21.12 -11.61 -12.92
N MET A 438 -20.37 -12.61 -13.39
CA MET A 438 -20.79 -14.01 -13.35
C MET A 438 -20.53 -14.62 -11.96
N GLU A 439 -20.99 -13.94 -10.90
CA GLU A 439 -20.90 -14.39 -9.51
C GLU A 439 -22.24 -15.03 -9.08
N PRO A 440 -22.33 -16.38 -8.99
CA PRO A 440 -23.59 -17.06 -8.74
C PRO A 440 -24.25 -16.66 -7.43
N ALA A 441 -23.46 -16.42 -6.38
CA ALA A 441 -23.99 -16.01 -5.08
C ALA A 441 -24.75 -14.67 -5.17
N GLN A 442 -24.17 -13.69 -5.88
CA GLN A 442 -24.77 -12.37 -6.07
C GLN A 442 -26.06 -12.45 -6.88
N VAL A 443 -26.04 -13.16 -8.01
CA VAL A 443 -27.20 -13.32 -8.90
C VAL A 443 -28.36 -13.98 -8.15
N ILE A 444 -28.11 -15.13 -7.53
CA ILE A 444 -29.14 -15.89 -6.82
C ILE A 444 -29.68 -15.10 -5.61
N GLY A 445 -28.80 -14.47 -4.83
CA GLY A 445 -29.21 -13.64 -3.70
C GLY A 445 -30.09 -12.47 -4.14
N PHE A 446 -29.78 -11.82 -5.27
CA PHE A 446 -30.61 -10.74 -5.82
C PHE A 446 -31.97 -11.24 -6.28
N CYS A 447 -32.03 -12.33 -7.03
CA CYS A 447 -33.29 -12.95 -7.46
C CYS A 447 -34.20 -13.28 -6.29
N ARG A 448 -33.66 -13.86 -5.21
CA ARG A 448 -34.44 -14.14 -3.99
C ARG A 448 -35.03 -12.86 -3.38
N SER A 449 -34.27 -11.78 -3.32
CA SER A 449 -34.75 -10.49 -2.82
C SER A 449 -35.84 -9.87 -3.72
N VAL A 450 -35.70 -9.99 -5.05
CA VAL A 450 -36.70 -9.51 -6.02
C VAL A 450 -38.03 -10.27 -5.87
N LEU A 451 -38.01 -11.59 -5.71
CA LEU A 451 -39.22 -12.41 -5.52
C LEU A 451 -40.05 -12.01 -4.29
N LYS A 452 -39.40 -11.57 -3.21
CA LYS A 452 -40.11 -11.10 -2.00
C LYS A 452 -40.97 -9.87 -2.28
N HIS A 453 -40.48 -8.99 -3.16
CA HIS A 453 -41.10 -7.71 -3.51
C HIS A 453 -41.86 -7.73 -4.84
N SER A 454 -41.93 -8.88 -5.52
CA SER A 454 -42.65 -9.03 -6.78
C SER A 454 -44.17 -9.01 -6.57
N ASN A 455 -44.88 -8.58 -7.61
CA ASN A 455 -46.32 -8.73 -7.75
C ASN A 455 -46.61 -9.92 -8.69
N PRO A 456 -47.09 -11.08 -8.17
CA PRO A 456 -47.35 -12.27 -8.99
C PRO A 456 -48.47 -12.08 -10.00
N GLU A 457 -49.54 -11.35 -9.65
CA GLU A 457 -50.68 -11.09 -10.53
C GLU A 457 -50.27 -10.28 -11.76
N TYR A 458 -49.37 -9.30 -11.55
CA TYR A 458 -48.83 -8.48 -12.63
C TYR A 458 -47.76 -9.21 -13.45
N SER A 459 -46.82 -9.90 -12.80
CA SER A 459 -45.67 -10.52 -13.47
C SER A 459 -46.00 -11.85 -14.16
N GLY A 460 -47.05 -12.53 -13.71
CA GLY A 460 -47.39 -13.91 -14.08
C GLY A 460 -46.44 -14.95 -13.47
N ILE A 461 -45.57 -14.55 -12.53
CA ILE A 461 -44.53 -15.41 -11.94
C ILE A 461 -44.87 -15.64 -10.45
N PRO A 462 -45.10 -16.89 -10.03
CA PRO A 462 -45.33 -17.25 -8.63
C PRO A 462 -44.14 -16.90 -7.71
N LYS A 463 -44.40 -16.58 -6.44
CA LYS A 463 -43.34 -16.21 -5.47
C LYS A 463 -42.42 -17.38 -5.09
N ASP A 464 -42.88 -18.61 -5.24
CA ASP A 464 -42.14 -19.86 -5.00
C ASP A 464 -41.33 -20.32 -6.22
N THR A 465 -41.34 -19.56 -7.31
CA THR A 465 -40.49 -19.82 -8.48
C THR A 465 -39.02 -19.88 -8.05
N PRO A 466 -38.25 -20.92 -8.48
CA PRO A 466 -36.83 -20.99 -8.17
C PRO A 466 -36.06 -19.73 -8.61
N PRO A 467 -35.17 -19.16 -7.78
CA PRO A 467 -34.51 -17.88 -8.06
C PRO A 467 -33.67 -17.86 -9.35
N ASP A 468 -33.07 -18.99 -9.70
CA ASP A 468 -32.33 -19.19 -10.95
C ASP A 468 -33.23 -19.04 -12.18
N LYS A 469 -34.49 -19.48 -12.10
CA LYS A 469 -35.44 -19.42 -13.22
C LYS A 469 -35.94 -18.01 -13.53
N ILE A 470 -35.80 -17.08 -12.58
CA ILE A 470 -36.23 -15.70 -12.81
C ILE A 470 -35.11 -14.79 -13.33
N ALA A 471 -33.83 -15.14 -13.11
CA ALA A 471 -32.70 -14.35 -13.58
C ALA A 471 -32.79 -14.00 -15.09
N PRO A 472 -33.16 -14.93 -16.00
CA PRO A 472 -33.24 -14.67 -17.44
C PRO A 472 -34.22 -13.57 -17.87
N TYR A 473 -35.11 -13.11 -16.98
CA TYR A 473 -36.10 -12.08 -17.30
C TYR A 473 -35.57 -10.65 -17.18
N PHE A 474 -34.43 -10.43 -16.52
CA PHE A 474 -33.93 -9.08 -16.21
C PHE A 474 -32.43 -8.99 -15.93
N ILE A 475 -31.72 -10.10 -15.71
CA ILE A 475 -30.28 -10.10 -15.47
C ILE A 475 -29.54 -10.24 -16.80
N LYS A 476 -28.51 -9.41 -16.96
CA LYS A 476 -27.50 -9.54 -18.02
C LYS A 476 -26.14 -9.76 -17.38
N ILE A 477 -25.46 -10.83 -17.77
CA ILE A 477 -24.08 -11.07 -17.34
C ILE A 477 -23.15 -10.22 -18.20
N CYS A 478 -22.18 -9.56 -17.58
CA CYS A 478 -21.16 -8.81 -18.29
C CYS A 478 -20.45 -9.68 -19.35
N TRP A 479 -20.51 -9.27 -20.62
CA TRP A 479 -19.86 -9.98 -21.72
C TRP A 479 -18.34 -10.06 -21.56
N ARG A 480 -17.71 -9.06 -20.92
CA ARG A 480 -16.27 -9.10 -20.65
C ARG A 480 -15.95 -10.29 -19.75
N HIS A 481 -16.60 -10.38 -18.59
CA HIS A 481 -16.38 -11.45 -17.63
C HIS A 481 -16.81 -12.83 -18.17
N GLY A 482 -17.84 -12.90 -19.02
CA GLY A 482 -18.22 -14.14 -19.67
C GLY A 482 -17.21 -14.63 -20.74
N LYS A 483 -16.54 -13.71 -21.45
CA LYS A 483 -15.58 -14.06 -22.52
C LYS A 483 -14.11 -14.05 -22.10
N GLU A 484 -13.74 -13.39 -21.02
CA GLU A 484 -12.35 -13.30 -20.56
C GLU A 484 -11.74 -14.66 -20.20
N PRO A 485 -12.44 -15.59 -19.53
CA PRO A 485 -11.91 -16.92 -19.24
C PRO A 485 -11.50 -17.69 -20.50
N VAL A 486 -12.11 -17.40 -21.65
CA VAL A 486 -11.74 -18.03 -22.93
C VAL A 486 -10.30 -17.69 -23.33
N ASN A 487 -9.76 -16.55 -22.89
CA ASN A 487 -8.38 -16.16 -23.20
C ASN A 487 -7.35 -17.17 -22.69
N ASP A 488 -7.66 -17.90 -21.61
CA ASP A 488 -6.79 -18.94 -21.07
C ASP A 488 -6.62 -20.11 -22.04
N PHE A 489 -7.58 -20.29 -22.96
CA PHE A 489 -7.54 -21.34 -23.99
C PHE A 489 -6.84 -20.90 -25.28
N LYS A 490 -6.39 -19.65 -25.39
CA LYS A 490 -5.87 -19.08 -26.64
C LYS A 490 -4.64 -19.81 -27.20
N SER A 491 -3.73 -20.24 -26.34
CA SER A 491 -2.55 -21.01 -26.74
C SER A 491 -2.85 -22.51 -26.91
N LEU A 492 -4.08 -22.92 -26.62
CA LEU A 492 -4.47 -24.31 -26.44
C LEU A 492 -5.36 -24.82 -27.59
N VAL A 493 -5.93 -23.93 -28.39
CA VAL A 493 -6.80 -24.26 -29.52
C VAL A 493 -6.34 -23.54 -30.79
N SER A 494 -6.79 -24.02 -31.95
CA SER A 494 -6.55 -23.34 -33.22
C SER A 494 -7.15 -21.93 -33.22
N ALA A 495 -6.62 -21.02 -34.04
CA ALA A 495 -7.14 -19.65 -34.12
C ALA A 495 -8.65 -19.62 -34.47
N GLY A 496 -9.10 -20.46 -35.40
CA GLY A 496 -10.52 -20.57 -35.76
C GLY A 496 -11.40 -21.09 -34.61
N ASN A 497 -10.93 -22.09 -33.86
CA ASN A 497 -11.66 -22.59 -32.70
C ASN A 497 -11.67 -21.57 -31.56
N PHE A 498 -10.59 -20.82 -31.36
CA PHE A 498 -10.53 -19.73 -30.39
C PHE A 498 -11.55 -18.64 -30.71
N ASP A 499 -11.63 -18.22 -31.97
CA ASP A 499 -12.60 -17.22 -32.41
C ASP A 499 -14.04 -17.73 -32.22
N ARG A 500 -14.32 -18.98 -32.59
CA ARG A 500 -15.63 -19.62 -32.33
C ARG A 500 -15.99 -19.64 -30.85
N LEU A 501 -15.05 -20.00 -29.96
CA LEU A 501 -15.26 -19.99 -28.51
C LEU A 501 -15.48 -18.57 -27.95
N ARG A 502 -14.85 -17.55 -28.54
CA ARG A 502 -15.01 -16.14 -28.14
C ARG A 502 -16.35 -15.55 -28.56
N ASP A 503 -16.95 -16.08 -29.62
CA ASP A 503 -18.17 -15.58 -30.24
C ASP A 503 -19.45 -16.26 -29.77
N PHE A 504 -19.37 -17.21 -28.84
CA PHE A 504 -20.53 -17.93 -28.28
C PHE A 504 -21.66 -17.02 -27.76
N VAL A 505 -21.34 -15.80 -27.29
CA VAL A 505 -22.37 -14.85 -26.81
C VAL A 505 -23.29 -14.33 -27.93
N TYR A 506 -22.86 -14.46 -29.19
CA TYR A 506 -23.57 -13.99 -30.38
C TYR A 506 -24.43 -15.07 -31.05
N ILE A 507 -24.53 -16.25 -30.42
CA ILE A 507 -25.40 -17.33 -30.91
C ILE A 507 -26.85 -16.83 -31.00
N ASP A 508 -27.43 -16.97 -32.19
CA ASP A 508 -28.69 -16.32 -32.59
C ASP A 508 -29.92 -17.24 -32.49
N SER A 509 -29.72 -18.52 -32.24
CA SER A 509 -30.77 -19.53 -32.22
C SER A 509 -30.44 -20.67 -31.26
N LYS A 510 -31.46 -21.43 -30.85
CA LYS A 510 -31.28 -22.61 -29.99
C LYS A 510 -30.53 -23.71 -30.74
N GLU A 511 -30.81 -23.88 -32.03
CA GLU A 511 -30.16 -24.85 -32.90
C GLU A 511 -28.66 -24.57 -33.03
N ALA A 512 -28.28 -23.29 -33.17
CA ALA A 512 -26.87 -22.89 -33.18
C ALA A 512 -26.19 -23.07 -31.82
N LEU A 513 -26.93 -22.92 -30.71
CA LEU A 513 -26.42 -23.21 -29.37
C LEU A 513 -26.15 -24.70 -29.19
N ASP A 514 -27.12 -25.54 -29.57
CA ASP A 514 -26.99 -27.00 -29.48
C ASP A 514 -25.82 -27.49 -30.36
N SER A 515 -25.66 -26.91 -31.55
CA SER A 515 -24.50 -27.14 -32.43
C SER A 515 -23.18 -26.67 -31.81
N PHE A 516 -23.18 -25.56 -31.08
CA PHE A 516 -22.00 -25.09 -30.36
C PHE A 516 -21.64 -26.00 -29.19
N SER A 517 -22.62 -26.44 -28.39
CA SER A 517 -22.40 -27.43 -27.33
C SER A 517 -21.84 -28.73 -27.91
N ALA A 518 -22.42 -29.24 -29.01
CA ALA A 518 -21.92 -30.42 -29.70
C ALA A 518 -20.46 -30.23 -30.15
N PHE A 519 -20.12 -29.10 -30.76
CA PHE A 519 -18.74 -28.74 -31.10
C PHE A 519 -17.80 -28.80 -29.89
N VAL A 520 -18.20 -28.22 -28.75
CA VAL A 520 -17.37 -28.25 -27.53
C VAL A 520 -17.15 -29.68 -27.03
N TYR A 521 -18.18 -30.52 -27.09
CA TYR A 521 -18.09 -31.91 -26.63
C TYR A 521 -17.41 -32.85 -27.63
N GLU A 522 -17.57 -32.65 -28.93
CA GLU A 522 -16.99 -33.54 -29.95
C GLU A 522 -15.51 -33.21 -30.21
N ASP A 523 -15.17 -31.92 -30.37
CA ASP A 523 -13.80 -31.51 -30.70
C ASP A 523 -12.86 -31.58 -29.49
N PHE A 524 -13.40 -31.60 -28.27
CA PHE A 524 -12.60 -31.61 -27.03
C PHE A 524 -12.96 -32.73 -26.05
N GLY A 525 -13.98 -33.56 -26.31
CA GLY A 525 -14.49 -34.58 -25.38
C GLY A 525 -13.85 -35.97 -25.47
N LEU A 526 -12.77 -36.16 -26.23
CA LEU A 526 -12.09 -37.46 -26.38
C LEU A 526 -10.79 -37.58 -25.54
N VAL A 527 -10.82 -37.26 -24.25
CA VAL A 527 -9.92 -37.87 -23.23
C VAL A 527 -10.63 -37.94 -21.87
N VAL A 528 -11.64 -38.80 -21.77
CA VAL A 528 -12.07 -39.31 -20.46
C VAL A 528 -12.02 -40.82 -20.55
N HIS A 529 -10.82 -41.38 -20.42
CA HIS A 529 -10.57 -42.65 -19.74
C HIS A 529 -9.08 -42.97 -19.86
N LEU A 530 -8.47 -43.22 -18.70
CA LEU A 530 -7.14 -43.79 -18.47
C LEU A 530 -5.99 -42.77 -18.28
N TYR A 531 -5.57 -42.70 -17.02
CA TYR A 531 -4.29 -42.22 -16.48
C TYR A 531 -4.11 -40.76 -16.06
N SER A 532 -3.94 -40.64 -14.74
CA SER A 532 -2.92 -39.84 -14.05
C SER A 532 -3.30 -38.46 -13.51
N ASN A 533 -2.70 -38.16 -12.36
CA ASN A 533 -2.80 -36.95 -11.55
C ASN A 533 -2.20 -35.70 -12.25
N SER A 534 -2.51 -35.47 -13.52
CA SER A 534 -2.13 -34.26 -14.26
C SER A 534 -3.36 -33.65 -14.94
N CYS A 535 -3.69 -32.42 -14.53
CA CYS A 535 -4.75 -31.60 -15.10
C CYS A 535 -4.46 -31.32 -16.57
N SER A 536 -5.06 -32.09 -17.49
CA SER A 536 -4.97 -31.85 -18.93
C SER A 536 -5.83 -30.64 -19.34
N THR A 537 -5.42 -30.00 -20.43
CA THR A 537 -5.97 -28.76 -20.97
C THR A 537 -7.44 -28.87 -21.41
N GLU A 538 -7.80 -30.05 -21.92
CA GLU A 538 -9.10 -30.39 -22.50
C GLU A 538 -10.19 -30.45 -21.42
N LEU A 539 -9.84 -30.92 -20.20
CA LEU A 539 -10.74 -30.93 -19.05
C LEU A 539 -11.19 -29.52 -18.65
N ARG A 540 -10.30 -28.51 -18.74
CA ARG A 540 -10.62 -27.14 -18.34
C ARG A 540 -11.65 -26.47 -19.26
N LEU A 541 -11.60 -26.75 -20.56
CA LEU A 541 -12.54 -26.20 -21.53
C LEU A 541 -13.92 -26.84 -21.38
N LEU A 542 -13.96 -28.17 -21.18
CA LEU A 542 -15.20 -28.90 -20.89
C LEU A 542 -15.82 -28.41 -19.58
N ASP A 543 -15.03 -28.27 -18.51
CA ASP A 543 -15.52 -27.77 -17.22
C ASP A 543 -16.05 -26.33 -17.33
N TRP A 544 -15.40 -25.47 -18.14
CA TRP A 544 -15.86 -24.11 -18.42
C TRP A 544 -17.23 -24.10 -19.12
N TRP A 545 -17.48 -24.98 -20.09
CA TRP A 545 -18.78 -25.04 -20.76
C TRP A 545 -19.84 -25.72 -19.89
N ARG A 546 -19.50 -26.85 -19.26
CA ARG A 546 -20.36 -27.54 -18.29
C ARG A 546 -20.82 -26.63 -17.17
N HIS A 547 -19.97 -25.75 -16.66
CA HIS A 547 -20.37 -24.75 -15.67
C HIS A 547 -21.54 -23.88 -16.14
N LYS A 548 -21.58 -23.49 -17.42
CA LYS A 548 -22.68 -22.69 -17.98
C LYS A 548 -23.96 -23.49 -18.16
N GLU A 549 -23.83 -24.78 -18.49
CA GLU A 549 -24.98 -25.68 -18.62
C GLU A 549 -25.54 -26.11 -17.25
N MET A 550 -24.65 -26.35 -16.26
CA MET A 550 -25.04 -26.69 -14.88
C MET A 550 -25.81 -25.56 -14.19
N HIS A 551 -25.43 -24.31 -14.46
CA HIS A 551 -26.17 -23.15 -14.00
C HIS A 551 -27.08 -22.66 -15.12
N GLU A 552 -28.26 -23.27 -15.25
CA GLU A 552 -29.20 -23.07 -16.36
C GLU A 552 -29.55 -21.60 -16.66
N TRP A 553 -29.39 -20.71 -15.68
CA TRP A 553 -29.61 -19.28 -15.83
C TRP A 553 -28.49 -18.53 -16.57
N ILE A 554 -27.26 -19.07 -16.62
CA ILE A 554 -26.09 -18.36 -17.16
C ILE A 554 -26.25 -18.10 -18.66
N ILE A 555 -26.58 -19.12 -19.44
CA ILE A 555 -26.70 -19.01 -20.90
C ILE A 555 -27.78 -17.99 -21.29
N PRO A 556 -29.03 -18.07 -20.76
CA PRO A 556 -30.07 -17.05 -21.00
C PRO A 556 -29.72 -15.63 -20.54
N CYS A 557 -28.81 -15.47 -19.56
CA CYS A 557 -28.38 -14.16 -19.09
C CYS A 557 -27.20 -13.58 -19.89
N ILE A 558 -26.55 -14.35 -20.78
CA ILE A 558 -25.43 -13.88 -21.61
C ILE A 558 -25.72 -13.90 -23.12
N VAL A 559 -26.53 -14.86 -23.57
CA VAL A 559 -26.91 -15.08 -24.98
C VAL A 559 -28.31 -14.55 -25.24
N LYS A 560 -28.42 -13.54 -26.14
CA LYS A 560 -29.68 -12.86 -26.46
C LYS A 560 -30.79 -13.81 -26.88
N SER A 561 -30.49 -14.76 -27.77
CA SER A 561 -31.48 -15.69 -28.34
C SER A 561 -32.12 -16.62 -27.32
N GLN A 562 -31.49 -16.79 -26.16
CA GLN A 562 -31.98 -17.64 -25.08
C GLN A 562 -32.60 -16.84 -23.93
N SER A 563 -32.51 -15.50 -23.96
CA SER A 563 -32.99 -14.63 -22.90
C SER A 563 -34.51 -14.49 -22.91
N PHE A 564 -35.10 -14.25 -21.74
CA PHE A 564 -36.52 -13.87 -21.62
C PHE A 564 -36.69 -12.34 -21.56
N ILE A 565 -35.60 -11.57 -21.59
CA ILE A 565 -35.64 -10.13 -21.80
C ILE A 565 -36.09 -9.88 -23.26
N PRO A 566 -37.10 -9.02 -23.50
CA PRO A 566 -37.50 -8.64 -24.86
C PRO A 566 -36.32 -8.14 -25.70
N ALA A 567 -36.29 -8.49 -26.98
CA ALA A 567 -35.13 -8.24 -27.84
C ALA A 567 -34.76 -6.75 -27.95
N ASP A 568 -35.76 -5.87 -28.01
CA ASP A 568 -35.62 -4.41 -28.00
C ASP A 568 -35.03 -3.90 -26.68
N VAL A 569 -35.49 -4.45 -25.55
CA VAL A 569 -34.96 -4.16 -24.21
C VAL A 569 -33.52 -4.64 -24.06
N TRP A 570 -33.22 -5.82 -24.56
CA TRP A 570 -31.86 -6.38 -24.53
C TRP A 570 -30.88 -5.47 -25.27
N ASP A 571 -31.28 -4.96 -26.44
CA ASP A 571 -30.44 -4.10 -27.28
C ASP A 571 -30.30 -2.68 -26.73
N CYS A 572 -31.31 -2.15 -26.03
CA CYS A 572 -31.28 -0.80 -25.47
C CYS A 572 -30.60 -0.71 -24.09
N THR A 573 -30.31 -1.86 -23.46
CA THR A 573 -29.63 -1.96 -22.16
C THR A 573 -28.16 -2.36 -22.34
N PRO A 574 -27.24 -1.87 -21.49
CA PRO A 574 -25.83 -2.25 -21.59
C PRO A 574 -25.62 -3.77 -21.51
N SER A 575 -24.58 -4.29 -22.17
CA SER A 575 -24.16 -5.71 -22.07
C SER A 575 -22.80 -5.87 -21.35
N MET A 576 -22.30 -4.78 -20.75
CA MET A 576 -21.01 -4.73 -20.07
C MET A 576 -21.11 -3.85 -18.82
N THR A 577 -20.41 -4.23 -17.76
CA THR A 577 -20.29 -3.48 -16.49
C THR A 577 -19.23 -2.36 -16.55
N ASN A 578 -18.93 -1.83 -17.75
CA ASN A 578 -17.92 -0.79 -17.95
C ASN A 578 -18.19 0.47 -17.11
N THR A 579 -19.46 0.78 -16.82
CA THR A 579 -19.81 1.93 -15.97
C THR A 579 -19.30 1.72 -14.56
N ASN A 580 -19.54 0.53 -14.01
CA ASN A 580 -19.11 0.16 -12.67
C ASN A 580 -17.57 0.05 -12.58
N GLU A 581 -16.93 -0.63 -13.53
CA GLU A 581 -15.45 -0.69 -13.59
C GLU A 581 -14.80 0.71 -13.66
N ALA A 582 -15.38 1.60 -14.46
CA ALA A 582 -14.91 2.98 -14.57
C ALA A 582 -15.15 3.77 -13.27
N GLN A 583 -16.27 3.54 -12.58
CA GLN A 583 -16.54 4.13 -11.26
C GLN A 583 -15.58 3.62 -10.19
N HIS A 584 -15.28 2.33 -10.15
CA HIS A 584 -14.25 1.77 -9.28
C HIS A 584 -12.90 2.43 -9.54
N HIS A 585 -12.47 2.52 -10.80
CA HIS A 585 -11.21 3.16 -11.15
C HIS A 585 -11.18 4.64 -10.75
N TRP A 586 -12.23 5.39 -11.07
CA TRP A 586 -12.35 6.81 -10.75
C TRP A 586 -12.36 7.05 -9.23
N THR A 587 -13.14 6.27 -8.48
CA THR A 587 -13.20 6.34 -7.02
C THR A 587 -11.82 6.06 -6.43
N ASN A 588 -11.13 5.01 -6.90
CA ASN A 588 -9.78 4.68 -6.42
C ASN A 588 -8.77 5.82 -6.66
N LEU A 589 -8.87 6.54 -7.78
CA LEU A 589 -8.04 7.72 -8.03
C LEU A 589 -8.33 8.88 -7.07
N GLN A 590 -9.60 9.04 -6.66
CA GLN A 590 -10.04 10.10 -5.76
C GLN A 590 -9.73 9.79 -4.30
N THR A 591 -9.93 8.55 -3.86
CA THR A 591 -9.89 8.19 -2.44
C THR A 591 -8.63 7.45 -2.03
N GLY A 592 -7.94 6.80 -2.99
CA GLY A 592 -6.88 5.82 -2.73
C GLY A 592 -7.41 4.40 -2.56
N ILE A 593 -6.49 3.47 -2.34
CA ILE A 593 -6.71 2.01 -2.17
C ILE A 593 -6.09 1.53 -0.85
N LYS A 594 -6.44 0.31 -0.41
CA LYS A 594 -5.97 -0.28 0.87
C LYS A 594 -6.22 0.62 2.08
N LEU A 595 -7.46 1.08 2.21
CA LEU A 595 -7.92 1.94 3.30
C LEU A 595 -8.53 1.10 4.42
N SER A 596 -8.44 1.55 5.66
CA SER A 596 -9.28 0.97 6.73
C SER A 596 -10.77 1.17 6.41
N PRO A 597 -11.69 0.32 6.92
CA PRO A 597 -13.12 0.44 6.66
C PRO A 597 -13.71 1.84 6.90
N VAL A 598 -13.34 2.49 8.02
CA VAL A 598 -13.78 3.87 8.33
C VAL A 598 -13.19 4.90 7.35
N GLU A 599 -11.92 4.75 6.97
CA GLU A 599 -11.29 5.64 5.99
C GLU A 599 -11.93 5.50 4.60
N ALA A 600 -12.24 4.28 4.18
CA ALA A 600 -12.93 4.02 2.91
C ALA A 600 -14.33 4.65 2.90
N LEU A 601 -15.09 4.46 3.98
CA LEU A 601 -16.44 4.98 4.14
C LEU A 601 -16.48 6.51 4.12
N GLU A 602 -15.68 7.17 4.95
CA GLU A 602 -15.70 8.62 5.03
C GLU A 602 -15.18 9.29 3.76
N ARG A 603 -14.19 8.69 3.09
CA ARG A 603 -13.76 9.19 1.76
C ARG A 603 -14.77 8.92 0.66
N ALA A 604 -15.54 7.84 0.76
CA ALA A 604 -16.66 7.59 -0.14
C ALA A 604 -17.76 8.64 0.06
N ARG A 605 -18.12 8.94 1.32
CA ARG A 605 -19.08 9.99 1.69
C ARG A 605 -18.79 11.29 0.97
N GLU A 606 -17.55 11.77 1.07
CA GLU A 606 -17.11 13.02 0.44
C GLU A 606 -17.27 13.00 -1.09
N VAL A 607 -16.91 11.88 -1.72
CA VAL A 607 -17.02 11.71 -3.17
C VAL A 607 -18.49 11.68 -3.60
N ASP A 608 -19.32 10.90 -2.92
CA ASP A 608 -20.73 10.71 -3.26
C ASP A 608 -21.54 11.99 -3.01
N GLU A 609 -21.28 12.71 -1.90
CA GLU A 609 -21.89 14.02 -1.61
C GLU A 609 -21.52 15.05 -2.68
N ARG A 610 -20.25 15.08 -3.09
CA ARG A 610 -19.80 15.95 -4.19
C ARG A 610 -20.49 15.59 -5.50
N VAL A 611 -20.59 14.30 -5.85
CA VAL A 611 -21.30 13.83 -7.05
C VAL A 611 -22.78 14.23 -7.00
N SER A 612 -23.42 14.11 -5.84
CA SER A 612 -24.80 14.55 -5.62
C SER A 612 -24.97 16.03 -5.94
N GLN A 613 -24.12 16.90 -5.37
CA GLN A 613 -24.15 18.34 -5.62
C GLN A 613 -23.86 18.70 -7.08
N GLU A 614 -22.92 18.00 -7.71
CA GLU A 614 -22.57 18.14 -9.12
C GLU A 614 -23.77 17.83 -10.04
N ILE A 615 -24.48 16.72 -9.79
CA ILE A 615 -25.67 16.34 -10.56
C ILE A 615 -26.80 17.35 -10.37
N GLN A 616 -27.08 17.75 -9.12
CA GLN A 616 -28.10 18.76 -8.82
C GLN A 616 -27.79 20.10 -9.50
N THR A 617 -26.53 20.52 -9.46
CA THR A 617 -26.08 21.75 -10.13
C THR A 617 -26.25 21.64 -11.64
N SER A 618 -25.85 20.51 -12.24
CA SER A 618 -26.01 20.27 -13.68
C SER A 618 -27.48 20.36 -14.11
N LEU A 619 -28.40 19.80 -13.32
CA LEU A 619 -29.83 19.87 -13.58
C LEU A 619 -30.40 21.29 -13.41
N ARG A 620 -29.90 22.05 -12.43
CA ARG A 620 -30.35 23.43 -12.16
C ARG A 620 -29.84 24.43 -13.19
N THR A 621 -28.59 24.29 -13.65
CA THR A 621 -27.93 25.28 -14.52
C THR A 621 -27.91 24.87 -15.99
N GLY A 622 -28.15 23.59 -16.30
CA GLY A 622 -27.94 23.02 -17.62
C GLY A 622 -26.46 22.79 -17.98
N ALA A 623 -25.52 23.17 -17.12
CA ALA A 623 -24.09 23.00 -17.36
C ALA A 623 -23.63 21.59 -16.97
N LEU A 624 -23.27 20.77 -17.96
CA LEU A 624 -22.75 19.43 -17.75
C LEU A 624 -21.25 19.46 -17.43
N ILE A 625 -20.79 18.54 -16.57
CA ILE A 625 -19.36 18.40 -16.23
C ILE A 625 -18.52 18.00 -17.44
N ASN A 626 -19.07 17.13 -18.29
CA ASN A 626 -18.47 16.80 -19.57
C ASN A 626 -19.54 16.94 -20.65
N PRO A 627 -19.62 18.10 -21.32
CA PRO A 627 -20.60 18.32 -22.38
C PRO A 627 -20.35 17.41 -23.59
N ASN A 628 -19.11 16.96 -23.81
CA ASN A 628 -18.75 16.07 -24.92
C ASN A 628 -18.74 14.60 -24.47
N ASN A 629 -19.83 14.19 -23.84
CA ASN A 629 -20.02 12.82 -23.37
C ASN A 629 -21.36 12.25 -23.79
N TYR A 630 -21.93 12.68 -24.92
CA TYR A 630 -23.12 12.06 -25.49
C TYR A 630 -22.82 10.64 -25.99
N TYR A 631 -23.88 9.90 -26.32
CA TYR A 631 -23.74 8.54 -26.84
C TYR A 631 -22.82 8.47 -28.06
N VAL A 632 -22.99 9.39 -29.02
CA VAL A 632 -22.15 9.46 -30.24
C VAL A 632 -20.68 9.72 -29.91
N ASP A 633 -20.38 10.61 -28.96
CA ASP A 633 -19.00 10.88 -28.53
C ASP A 633 -18.36 9.65 -27.90
N ARG A 634 -19.10 8.94 -27.04
CA ARG A 634 -18.62 7.70 -26.40
C ARG A 634 -18.39 6.60 -27.43
N MET A 635 -19.29 6.45 -28.39
CA MET A 635 -19.14 5.50 -29.49
C MET A 635 -17.92 5.84 -30.35
N GLY A 636 -17.76 7.10 -30.75
CA GLY A 636 -16.59 7.57 -31.51
C GLY A 636 -15.28 7.29 -30.78
N ARG A 637 -15.19 7.62 -29.49
CA ARG A 637 -14.01 7.31 -28.65
C ARG A 637 -13.75 5.81 -28.54
N SER A 638 -14.80 5.00 -28.38
CA SER A 638 -14.68 3.54 -28.30
C SER A 638 -14.15 2.94 -29.60
N VAL A 639 -14.70 3.35 -30.75
CA VAL A 639 -14.24 2.94 -32.09
C VAL A 639 -12.78 3.35 -32.31
N GLN A 640 -12.42 4.59 -31.95
CA GLN A 640 -11.04 5.07 -32.08
C GLN A 640 -10.07 4.28 -31.19
N CYS A 641 -10.46 3.97 -29.95
CA CYS A 641 -9.67 3.15 -29.05
C CYS A 641 -9.50 1.73 -29.61
N HIS A 642 -10.58 1.13 -30.13
CA HIS A 642 -10.54 -0.20 -30.73
C HIS A 642 -9.63 -0.24 -31.96
N SER A 643 -9.75 0.75 -32.86
CA SER A 643 -8.88 0.91 -34.02
C SER A 643 -7.41 1.08 -33.63
N SER A 644 -7.13 1.91 -32.62
CA SER A 644 -5.78 2.13 -32.10
C SER A 644 -5.19 0.87 -31.48
N ASN A 645 -5.99 0.11 -30.71
CA ASN A 645 -5.57 -1.16 -30.12
C ASN A 645 -5.32 -2.23 -31.20
N SER A 646 -6.15 -2.30 -32.23
CA SER A 646 -5.96 -3.20 -33.37
C SER A 646 -4.70 -2.84 -34.15
N ARG A 647 -4.44 -1.55 -34.38
CA ARG A 647 -3.19 -1.08 -35.00
C ARG A 647 -1.97 -1.47 -34.17
N ARG A 648 -1.99 -1.19 -32.86
CA ARG A 648 -0.89 -1.57 -31.95
C ARG A 648 -0.68 -3.08 -31.89
N LYS A 649 -1.74 -3.89 -31.90
CA LYS A 649 -1.63 -5.36 -31.95
C LYS A 649 -1.00 -5.83 -33.26
N ARG A 650 -1.33 -5.22 -34.38
CA ARG A 650 -0.70 -5.51 -35.67
C ARG A 650 0.78 -5.12 -35.66
N GLU A 651 1.12 -3.92 -35.20
CA GLU A 651 2.52 -3.48 -35.05
C GLU A 651 3.33 -4.45 -34.16
N LEU A 652 2.73 -4.91 -33.04
CA LEU A 652 3.37 -5.90 -32.16
C LEU A 652 3.55 -7.27 -32.82
N ARG A 653 2.59 -7.72 -33.66
CA ARG A 653 2.72 -8.97 -34.43
C ARG A 653 3.82 -8.85 -35.48
N GLU A 654 3.81 -7.77 -36.25
CA GLU A 654 4.85 -7.49 -37.26
C GLU A 654 6.25 -7.44 -36.60
N ALA A 655 6.39 -6.81 -35.44
CA ALA A 655 7.64 -6.79 -34.68
C ALA A 655 8.05 -8.18 -34.17
N ALA A 656 7.09 -9.00 -33.70
CA ALA A 656 7.36 -10.36 -33.26
C ALA A 656 7.79 -11.27 -34.42
N ASP A 657 7.13 -11.17 -35.56
CA ASP A 657 7.46 -11.91 -36.78
C ASP A 657 8.85 -11.50 -37.29
N ALA A 658 9.16 -10.20 -37.32
CA ALA A 658 10.48 -9.70 -37.67
C ALA A 658 11.57 -10.22 -36.71
N THR A 659 11.29 -10.25 -35.41
CA THR A 659 12.22 -10.79 -34.40
C THR A 659 12.46 -12.29 -34.61
N HIS A 660 11.40 -13.06 -34.88
CA HIS A 660 11.50 -14.48 -35.17
C HIS A 660 12.32 -14.76 -36.45
N GLN A 661 12.11 -13.97 -37.51
CA GLN A 661 12.90 -14.06 -38.74
C GLN A 661 14.38 -13.76 -38.50
N LEU A 662 14.70 -12.72 -37.72
CA LEU A 662 16.08 -12.40 -37.34
C LEU A 662 16.72 -13.52 -36.51
N GLN A 663 15.96 -14.14 -35.59
CA GLN A 663 16.45 -15.27 -34.81
C GLN A 663 16.78 -16.49 -35.69
N LEU A 664 15.91 -16.82 -36.66
CA LEU A 664 16.19 -17.86 -37.65
C LEU A 664 17.46 -17.57 -38.45
N GLN A 665 17.68 -16.31 -38.85
CA GLN A 665 18.91 -15.90 -39.56
C GLN A 665 20.15 -16.04 -38.67
N ILE A 666 20.07 -15.65 -37.39
CA ILE A 666 21.17 -15.84 -36.42
C ILE A 666 21.51 -17.32 -36.26
N ASP A 667 20.50 -18.20 -36.16
CA ASP A 667 20.71 -19.63 -35.97
C ASP A 667 21.34 -20.28 -37.22
N VAL A 668 20.90 -19.87 -38.42
CA VAL A 668 21.51 -20.28 -39.70
C VAL A 668 22.98 -19.84 -39.77
N GLU A 669 23.28 -18.60 -39.40
CA GLU A 669 24.64 -18.07 -39.45
C GLU A 669 25.55 -18.71 -38.38
N ALA A 670 25.01 -19.00 -37.19
CA ALA A 670 25.71 -19.75 -36.16
C ALA A 670 26.05 -21.17 -36.62
N LYS A 671 25.14 -21.83 -37.37
CA LYS A 671 25.39 -23.13 -37.98
C LYS A 671 26.52 -23.06 -39.01
N LYS A 672 26.50 -22.07 -39.91
CA LYS A 672 27.59 -21.83 -40.88
C LYS A 672 28.94 -21.58 -40.21
N ARG A 673 28.99 -20.81 -39.12
CA ARG A 673 30.22 -20.59 -38.35
C ARG A 673 30.78 -21.88 -37.75
N ARG A 674 29.91 -22.77 -37.24
CA ARG A 674 30.33 -24.09 -36.73
C ARG A 674 30.94 -24.93 -37.86
N GLU A 675 30.28 -25.00 -39.01
CA GLU A 675 30.77 -25.71 -40.20
C GLU A 675 32.12 -25.15 -40.70
N SER A 676 32.26 -23.83 -40.78
CA SER A 676 33.52 -23.16 -41.15
C SER A 676 34.65 -23.42 -40.15
N THR A 677 34.35 -23.51 -38.87
CA THR A 677 35.35 -23.82 -37.82
C THR A 677 35.87 -25.25 -37.97
N VAL A 678 34.97 -26.20 -38.27
CA VAL A 678 35.34 -27.60 -38.55
C VAL A 678 36.23 -27.70 -39.79
N LEU A 679 35.86 -27.00 -40.87
CA LEU A 679 36.66 -26.96 -42.10
C LEU A 679 38.06 -26.36 -41.85
N THR A 680 38.14 -25.27 -41.10
CA THR A 680 39.42 -24.63 -40.74
C THR A 680 40.31 -25.56 -39.92
N LYS A 681 39.73 -26.34 -39.00
CA LYS A 681 40.46 -27.34 -38.22
C LYS A 681 41.01 -28.46 -39.12
N SER A 682 40.20 -28.95 -40.05
CA SER A 682 40.61 -29.96 -41.03
C SER A 682 41.75 -29.45 -41.93
N LEU A 683 41.67 -28.22 -42.43
CA LEU A 683 42.75 -27.60 -43.22
C LEU A 683 44.03 -27.41 -42.41
N ARG A 684 43.93 -27.06 -41.12
CA ARG A 684 45.10 -26.98 -40.23
C ARG A 684 45.74 -28.35 -39.97
N GLU A 685 44.95 -29.40 -39.85
CA GLU A 685 45.46 -30.78 -39.73
C GLU A 685 46.15 -31.23 -41.02
N GLN A 686 45.59 -30.93 -42.19
CA GLN A 686 46.24 -31.17 -43.48
C GLN A 686 47.56 -30.39 -43.62
N LEU A 687 47.62 -29.14 -43.17
CA LEU A 687 48.83 -28.33 -43.17
C LEU A 687 49.90 -28.86 -42.20
N LYS A 688 49.48 -29.45 -41.08
CA LYS A 688 50.35 -30.12 -40.10
C LYS A 688 50.88 -31.46 -40.64
N ALA A 689 50.08 -32.18 -41.41
CA ALA A 689 50.49 -33.41 -42.11
C ALA A 689 51.43 -33.14 -43.28
N ALA A 690 51.24 -32.02 -44.00
CA ALA A 690 52.14 -31.58 -45.08
C ALA A 690 53.52 -31.12 -44.55
N LYS A 691 53.61 -30.72 -43.28
CA LYS A 691 54.87 -30.40 -42.59
C LYS A 691 55.41 -31.64 -41.87
N GLY A 692 55.89 -32.62 -42.64
CA GLY A 692 56.66 -33.76 -42.13
C GLY A 692 57.97 -33.34 -41.46
N THR A 693 58.30 -34.01 -40.37
CA THR A 693 59.42 -33.80 -39.43
C THR A 693 60.82 -33.66 -40.04
N SER A 694 61.55 -32.60 -39.69
CA SER A 694 63.00 -32.67 -39.44
C SER A 694 63.49 -31.51 -38.55
N GLY A 695 64.38 -31.82 -37.59
CA GLY A 695 65.25 -30.83 -36.94
C GLY A 695 65.19 -30.74 -35.40
N LYS A 696 65.84 -31.68 -34.70
CA LYS A 696 66.38 -31.47 -33.33
C LYS A 696 67.56 -30.48 -33.38
N ARG A 697 67.65 -29.50 -32.47
CA ARG A 697 68.86 -29.12 -31.68
C ARG A 697 68.66 -27.82 -30.87
N GLY A 698 69.24 -27.78 -29.66
CA GLY A 698 69.78 -26.55 -29.05
C GLY A 698 69.23 -26.17 -27.68
N LYS A 699 70.04 -26.37 -26.63
CA LYS A 699 69.91 -25.76 -25.29
C LYS A 699 70.14 -24.24 -25.35
N SER A 700 69.44 -23.45 -24.54
CA SER A 700 70.05 -22.42 -23.67
C SER A 700 69.02 -21.85 -22.67
N ASP A 701 69.45 -21.71 -21.41
CA ASP A 701 68.74 -21.04 -20.32
C ASP A 701 68.48 -19.55 -20.59
N LYS A 702 67.32 -19.04 -20.11
CA LYS A 702 67.20 -17.85 -19.23
C LYS A 702 65.74 -17.36 -19.05
N ALA A 703 65.43 -17.04 -17.79
CA ALA A 703 64.50 -16.02 -17.25
C ALA A 703 62.97 -16.11 -17.51
N GLY A 704 62.19 -16.04 -16.41
CA GLY A 704 60.71 -15.92 -16.42
C GLY A 704 60.20 -14.50 -16.80
N PRO A 705 58.94 -14.10 -16.50
CA PRO A 705 57.95 -14.72 -15.62
C PRO A 705 56.49 -14.84 -16.17
N LEU A 706 55.69 -15.61 -15.42
CA LEU A 706 54.25 -15.43 -15.08
C LEU A 706 53.23 -14.95 -16.14
N LEU A 707 52.30 -15.87 -16.42
CA LEU A 707 50.83 -15.71 -16.39
C LEU A 707 50.26 -14.30 -16.65
N SER A 708 49.66 -14.11 -17.83
CA SER A 708 48.36 -13.43 -17.95
C SER A 708 47.71 -13.65 -19.33
N ALA A 709 46.62 -14.41 -19.34
CA ALA A 709 45.51 -14.32 -20.30
C ALA A 709 44.35 -15.09 -19.64
N SER A 710 43.43 -14.41 -18.95
CA SER A 710 42.24 -13.79 -19.56
C SER A 710 41.49 -14.77 -20.45
N SER A 711 40.48 -15.39 -19.85
CA SER A 711 39.41 -16.14 -20.51
C SER A 711 38.21 -16.11 -19.60
N SER A 712 37.43 -15.03 -19.71
CA SER A 712 36.07 -14.93 -19.17
C SER A 712 35.18 -15.93 -19.92
N GLY A 713 35.26 -17.20 -19.51
CA GLY A 713 34.35 -18.26 -19.89
C GLY A 713 32.98 -18.05 -19.23
N ARG A 714 32.21 -17.10 -19.77
CA ARG A 714 30.83 -16.86 -19.34
C ARG A 714 29.93 -17.88 -20.04
N VAL A 715 29.63 -18.97 -19.35
CA VAL A 715 28.49 -19.83 -19.66
C VAL A 715 27.30 -19.32 -18.85
N THR A 716 26.41 -18.56 -19.49
CA THR A 716 25.09 -18.26 -18.92
C THR A 716 24.13 -19.38 -19.31
N THR A 717 23.89 -20.29 -18.38
CA THR A 717 22.69 -21.14 -18.40
C THR A 717 21.56 -20.42 -17.66
N ALA A 718 20.39 -20.52 -18.28
CA ALA A 718 19.10 -19.96 -17.94
C ALA A 718 18.78 -19.87 -16.43
N ARG A 719 18.32 -18.69 -16.01
CA ARG A 719 17.41 -18.53 -14.87
C ARG A 719 16.03 -18.14 -15.38
N GLY A 720 15.12 -19.11 -15.36
CA GLY A 720 13.71 -18.81 -15.17
C GLY A 720 13.52 -18.18 -13.79
N SER A 721 12.73 -17.09 -13.74
CA SER A 721 12.20 -16.54 -12.50
C SER A 721 10.68 -16.53 -12.62
N SER A 722 10.08 -17.46 -11.90
CA SER A 722 8.67 -17.57 -11.55
C SER A 722 8.53 -17.35 -10.04
N GLY A 723 7.49 -16.64 -9.62
CA GLY A 723 7.06 -16.44 -8.22
C GLY A 723 7.48 -15.07 -7.69
N LYS A 724 6.61 -14.10 -7.37
CA LYS A 724 5.28 -14.15 -6.72
C LYS A 724 5.25 -15.04 -5.48
N SER A 725 5.55 -14.41 -4.35
CA SER A 725 4.84 -14.49 -3.07
C SER A 725 5.15 -13.22 -2.30
#